data_AF-A0A9N9SKN0-F1
#
_entry.id   AF-A0A9N9SKN0-F1
#
_cell.length_a   1.000
_cell.length_b   1.000
_cell.length_c   1.000
_cell.angle_alpha   90.00
_cell.angle_beta   90.00
_cell.angle_gamma   90.00
#
_symmetry.space_group_name_H-M   'P 1'
#
loop_
_entity.id
_entity.type
_entity.pdbx_description
1 polymer ?
#
loop_
_entity_poly.entity_id
_entity_poly.type
_entity_poly.pdbx_seq_one_letter_code
_entity_poly.pdbx_strand_id
1 'polypeptide(L)'
;MESFAKLRQELDTLGYTETLKIESLPLVQRLLSDLKVTTENLKKYMTVSQQALEERDNLLLGAEPYKCDNAKLIRECNELHLAFIHFKEQHEKTQKDLKTQVLLLENQLTDCSIEKQKLAQKVKDLQLITHKQPMSSRTKSTSKNDNFQLNSAMAIADKKIASLSKEIQKLKEEQFQYVKDKDFFKTQLHTRDEEIDRLNKLLEGGRTTKVLSKDCCYKNIDNKIGSLQDEINSLKRQKNLLQNQLKEATAKQHEAMRRAIHLAERNKQLENEMKDIDQIALAVEAECNDTVKDNAEKVTRLQDKLNESVIKMQNLERENVKLTLDKKELSAELDAVRLEKKKLQTLIESEADEKKRLTDRFNNFTIIEHDLNMEIDRLLRISGEQKRKIAELECQVTAAKIQDNDHKIFPGSQFAGADSRRKTSDDTDKSSKKLSRPGLTVSESSTKSKTAATSKTQHKKTCRKSSILKQSSAIRESDDEKSPNSQILNGKQAGKCCCEAGSCVKTMKELLDKEMEYRQEQAMQQIDSLRQEKEYYMKEYHKVLEEIRSRPGQEKSNKYQERIEELLNGMKEKDLTISAFQNEIRTLNNEKYSLSARVDSQSKQTSETELDGICQKTSCRRKARELEVHKEELKHIEKENNSLKIKIQALNETTVFDQERMKKAFQEMEGHILKLENERRDLVVSQCTSRSNVTQLEEDCNLLREQLRSTKNELNNQKANYNQLKILHDQTERALNEAQTRLLRAETELQSSQTKISSTHRETAGYEREIGKLQGDIEVMKMQLSKIDKDKDELLNVVDAKTEKIDFLEGQLKEKKNLIQSLESEVKDLRRKVGKISDETNSQDLQLRSSKQELAMLQKDYEAEKKFKESAVQENKRLQDDLASVTRDCREARKELEISTRQVEDLKRQLQHYVAEVKRTEDLISHKMAELASQVASLEMQLKQGSSQSDRYMTELKQLKDLCLKLDTEKDELKHELRSKDEQKSSLERENKDLRSALDKDQSSLDGVEKLLNDARQEVIEHRLLNQDLQSEIIKMRSQIQELQDKLATTGEQLDLYQEKAFEYSQQNKQLRREVANERFARARDDDAKRYPSL
;
A
#
# COMPACT_ATOMS: atom_id res chain seq x y z
N MET A 1 85.83 26.87 -52.37
CA MET A 1 86.09 28.15 -53.06
C MET A 1 84.80 28.85 -53.49
N GLU A 2 83.94 28.28 -54.36
CA GLU A 2 82.76 29.00 -54.88
C GLU A 2 81.84 29.63 -53.82
N SER A 3 81.52 28.92 -52.73
CA SER A 3 80.68 29.47 -51.65
C SER A 3 81.31 30.69 -50.95
N PHE A 4 82.64 30.73 -50.84
CA PHE A 4 83.38 31.90 -50.35
C PHE A 4 83.26 33.08 -51.34
N ALA A 5 83.45 32.82 -52.64
CA ALA A 5 83.32 33.85 -53.67
C ALA A 5 81.88 34.43 -53.73
N LYS A 6 80.86 33.56 -53.63
CA LYS A 6 79.45 33.98 -53.59
C LYS A 6 79.13 34.81 -52.35
N LEU A 7 79.47 34.34 -51.14
CA LEU A 7 79.23 35.14 -49.92
C LEU A 7 79.99 36.47 -49.97
N ARG A 8 81.23 36.46 -50.48
CA ARG A 8 82.03 37.67 -50.64
C ARG A 8 81.35 38.69 -51.55
N GLN A 9 80.87 38.25 -52.71
CA GLN A 9 80.12 39.09 -53.64
C GLN A 9 78.86 39.68 -52.99
N GLU A 10 78.12 38.90 -52.19
CA GLU A 10 76.94 39.40 -51.47
C GLU A 10 77.29 40.47 -50.42
N LEU A 11 78.38 40.27 -49.68
CA LEU A 11 78.90 41.25 -48.71
C LEU A 11 79.38 42.53 -49.40
N ASP A 12 80.10 42.41 -50.52
CA ASP A 12 80.53 43.57 -51.32
C ASP A 12 79.32 44.36 -51.88
N THR A 13 78.26 43.68 -52.34
CA THR A 13 77.01 44.36 -52.76
C THR A 13 76.24 45.03 -51.63
N LEU A 14 76.56 44.71 -50.38
CA LEU A 14 76.03 45.34 -49.17
C LEU A 14 77.03 46.34 -48.54
N GLY A 15 78.17 46.59 -49.20
CA GLY A 15 79.21 47.56 -48.80
C GLY A 15 80.28 47.03 -47.83
N TYR A 16 80.20 45.76 -47.41
CA TYR A 16 81.11 45.16 -46.43
C TYR A 16 82.41 44.67 -47.09
N THR A 17 83.34 45.61 -47.31
CA THR A 17 84.57 45.37 -48.07
C THR A 17 85.73 44.75 -47.28
N GLU A 18 85.63 44.60 -45.95
CA GLU A 18 86.69 44.09 -45.06
C GLU A 18 87.15 42.65 -45.38
N THR A 19 88.43 42.33 -45.18
CA THR A 19 89.01 41.04 -45.59
C THR A 19 88.51 39.84 -44.75
N LEU A 20 87.66 39.00 -45.33
CA LEU A 20 87.07 37.82 -44.67
C LEU A 20 88.05 36.64 -44.62
N LYS A 21 88.24 36.03 -43.43
CA LYS A 21 88.96 34.76 -43.27
C LYS A 21 88.06 33.56 -43.63
N ILE A 22 88.65 32.50 -44.16
CA ILE A 22 87.92 31.28 -44.58
C ILE A 22 87.22 30.59 -43.39
N GLU A 23 87.85 30.59 -42.22
CA GLU A 23 87.32 29.98 -40.98
C GLU A 23 85.99 30.60 -40.52
N SER A 24 85.80 31.90 -40.71
CA SER A 24 84.59 32.64 -40.34
C SER A 24 83.42 32.47 -41.33
N LEU A 25 83.63 31.82 -42.48
CA LEU A 25 82.64 31.73 -43.57
C LEU A 25 81.26 31.22 -43.13
N PRO A 26 81.11 30.12 -42.35
CA PRO A 26 79.79 29.57 -42.04
C PRO A 26 78.95 30.48 -41.13
N LEU A 27 79.61 31.18 -40.20
CA LEU A 27 78.95 32.11 -39.27
C LEU A 27 78.48 33.36 -40.02
N VAL A 28 79.33 33.96 -40.85
CA VAL A 28 78.96 35.14 -41.63
C VAL A 28 77.87 34.80 -42.66
N GLN A 29 77.90 33.61 -43.26
CA GLN A 29 76.83 33.15 -44.15
C GLN A 29 75.48 33.00 -43.43
N ARG A 30 75.48 32.45 -42.19
CA ARG A 30 74.26 32.36 -41.37
C ARG A 30 73.73 33.76 -41.03
N LEU A 31 74.57 34.62 -40.46
CA LEU A 31 74.20 35.99 -40.08
C LEU A 31 73.68 36.82 -41.27
N LEU A 32 74.26 36.65 -42.47
CA LEU A 32 73.79 37.34 -43.66
C LEU A 32 72.42 36.82 -44.15
N SER A 33 72.16 35.52 -44.01
CA SER A 33 70.84 34.93 -44.28
C SER A 33 69.79 35.46 -43.29
N ASP A 34 70.12 35.50 -42.00
CA ASP A 34 69.21 35.98 -40.96
C ASP A 34 68.94 37.49 -41.10
N LEU A 35 69.96 38.27 -41.50
CA LEU A 35 69.82 39.70 -41.81
C LEU A 35 68.95 39.96 -43.05
N LYS A 36 69.06 39.13 -44.10
CA LYS A 36 68.18 39.19 -45.28
C LYS A 36 66.73 38.90 -44.89
N VAL A 37 66.48 37.82 -44.17
CA VAL A 37 65.12 37.42 -43.72
C VAL A 37 64.50 38.47 -42.80
N THR A 38 65.25 39.02 -41.84
CA THR A 38 64.76 40.10 -40.97
C THR A 38 64.50 41.39 -41.74
N THR A 39 65.35 41.76 -42.71
CA THR A 39 65.13 42.93 -43.58
C THR A 39 63.89 42.76 -44.48
N GLU A 40 63.66 41.57 -45.04
CA GLU A 40 62.45 41.27 -45.80
C GLU A 40 61.19 41.31 -44.94
N ASN A 41 61.26 40.77 -43.72
CA ASN A 41 60.12 40.80 -42.80
C ASN A 41 59.84 42.22 -42.31
N LEU A 42 60.86 43.04 -42.03
CA LEU A 42 60.70 44.47 -41.74
C LEU A 42 60.03 45.21 -42.91
N LYS A 43 60.44 44.94 -44.15
CA LYS A 43 59.78 45.50 -45.35
C LYS A 43 58.31 45.09 -45.44
N LYS A 44 57.98 43.80 -45.21
CA LYS A 44 56.58 43.32 -45.17
C LYS A 44 55.77 44.05 -44.10
N TYR A 45 56.30 44.20 -42.89
CA TYR A 45 55.63 44.94 -41.81
C TYR A 45 55.48 46.44 -42.12
N MET A 46 56.45 47.08 -42.78
CA MET A 46 56.32 48.45 -43.26
C MET A 46 55.20 48.59 -44.30
N THR A 47 55.11 47.68 -45.28
CA THR A 47 54.04 47.69 -46.28
C THR A 47 52.66 47.48 -45.64
N VAL A 48 52.52 46.52 -44.73
CA VAL A 48 51.26 46.29 -44.00
C VAL A 48 50.89 47.48 -43.11
N SER A 49 51.86 48.10 -42.43
CA SER A 49 51.63 49.31 -41.64
C SER A 49 51.25 50.52 -42.50
N GLN A 50 51.78 50.63 -43.72
CA GLN A 50 51.42 51.68 -44.66
C GLN A 50 50.00 51.46 -45.20
N GLN A 51 49.66 50.24 -45.59
CA GLN A 51 48.29 49.88 -46.02
C GLN A 51 47.26 50.15 -44.92
N ALA A 52 47.56 49.82 -43.65
CA ALA A 52 46.68 50.13 -42.53
C ALA A 52 46.51 51.64 -42.27
N LEU A 53 47.51 52.46 -42.58
CA LEU A 53 47.41 53.93 -42.52
C LEU A 53 46.58 54.48 -43.70
N GLU A 54 46.78 53.95 -44.90
CA GLU A 54 45.99 54.31 -46.09
C GLU A 54 44.52 53.90 -45.93
N GLU A 55 44.22 52.73 -45.37
CA GLU A 55 42.86 52.30 -45.02
C GLU A 55 42.24 53.21 -43.94
N ARG A 56 42.98 53.53 -42.87
CA ARG A 56 42.54 54.49 -41.85
C ARG A 56 42.18 55.84 -42.47
N ASP A 57 43.01 56.36 -43.37
CA ASP A 57 42.80 57.69 -43.95
C ASP A 57 41.65 57.70 -44.95
N ASN A 58 41.46 56.63 -45.73
CA ASN A 58 40.26 56.44 -46.55
C ASN A 58 38.98 56.36 -45.70
N LEU A 59 39.00 55.66 -44.55
CA LEU A 59 37.88 55.61 -43.61
C LEU A 59 37.61 56.97 -42.95
N LEU A 60 38.65 57.75 -42.65
CA LEU A 60 38.52 59.12 -42.12
C LEU A 60 37.91 60.07 -43.15
N LEU A 61 38.33 60.00 -44.42
CA LEU A 61 37.70 60.75 -45.52
C LEU A 61 36.24 60.33 -45.71
N GLY A 62 35.92 59.03 -45.64
CA GLY A 62 34.55 58.52 -45.71
C GLY A 62 33.66 58.99 -44.54
N ALA A 63 34.23 59.23 -43.37
CA ALA A 63 33.53 59.76 -42.19
C ALA A 63 33.34 61.28 -42.21
N GLU A 64 34.13 62.03 -42.98
CA GLU A 64 34.14 63.50 -42.95
C GLU A 64 32.82 64.17 -43.36
N PRO A 65 32.07 63.68 -44.38
CA PRO A 65 30.73 64.20 -44.68
C PRO A 65 29.77 64.10 -43.50
N TYR A 66 29.80 62.97 -42.77
CA TYR A 66 28.96 62.74 -41.59
C TYR A 66 29.35 63.64 -40.42
N LYS A 67 30.64 63.97 -40.24
CA LYS A 67 31.07 64.99 -39.26
C LYS A 67 30.55 66.37 -39.66
N CYS A 68 30.64 66.72 -40.94
CA CYS A 68 30.17 68.00 -41.46
C CYS A 68 28.65 68.16 -41.33
N ASP A 69 27.89 67.10 -41.60
CA ASP A 69 26.43 67.10 -41.48
C ASP A 69 25.97 67.07 -40.02
N ASN A 70 26.62 66.31 -39.14
CA ASN A 70 26.41 66.42 -37.69
C ASN A 70 26.74 67.84 -37.18
N ALA A 71 27.79 68.49 -37.69
CA ALA A 71 28.12 69.88 -37.37
C ALA A 71 27.19 70.93 -38.00
N LYS A 72 26.34 70.56 -38.98
CA LYS A 72 25.20 71.38 -39.41
C LYS A 72 24.01 71.15 -38.48
N LEU A 73 23.62 69.89 -38.27
CA LEU A 73 22.50 69.51 -37.40
C LEU A 73 22.65 70.04 -35.97
N ILE A 74 23.84 70.00 -35.38
CA ILE A 74 24.10 70.58 -34.06
C ILE A 74 23.88 72.11 -34.06
N ARG A 75 24.27 72.82 -35.13
CA ARG A 75 24.00 74.27 -35.25
C ARG A 75 22.52 74.55 -35.46
N GLU A 76 21.86 73.82 -36.36
CA GLU A 76 20.42 73.95 -36.62
C GLU A 76 19.59 73.65 -35.35
N CYS A 77 19.95 72.61 -34.59
CA CYS A 77 19.35 72.31 -33.29
C CYS A 77 19.60 73.42 -32.25
N ASN A 78 20.81 73.99 -32.19
CA ASN A 78 21.12 75.09 -31.27
C ASN A 78 20.38 76.39 -31.67
N GLU A 79 20.28 76.71 -32.96
CA GLU A 79 19.54 77.85 -33.48
C GLU A 79 18.02 77.69 -33.22
N LEU A 80 17.46 76.50 -33.44
CA LEU A 80 16.08 76.16 -33.08
C LEU A 80 15.84 76.23 -31.56
N HIS A 81 16.81 75.81 -30.75
CA HIS A 81 16.71 75.88 -29.29
C HIS A 81 16.73 77.33 -28.79
N LEU A 82 17.61 78.18 -29.32
CA LEU A 82 17.65 79.61 -29.03
C LEU A 82 16.38 80.33 -29.49
N ALA A 83 15.86 80.00 -30.67
CA ALA A 83 14.57 80.51 -31.14
C ALA A 83 13.41 80.09 -30.21
N PHE A 84 13.39 78.82 -29.76
CA PHE A 84 12.40 78.33 -28.81
C PHE A 84 12.49 79.04 -27.45
N ILE A 85 13.70 79.31 -26.95
CA ILE A 85 13.91 80.11 -25.73
C ILE A 85 13.33 81.52 -25.91
N HIS A 86 13.66 82.23 -26.99
CA HIS A 86 13.10 83.57 -27.23
C HIS A 86 11.57 83.57 -27.39
N PHE A 87 10.97 82.59 -28.08
CA PHE A 87 9.52 82.44 -28.13
C PHE A 87 8.92 82.20 -26.74
N LYS A 88 9.56 81.35 -25.90
CA LYS A 88 9.13 81.11 -24.52
C LYS A 88 9.24 82.37 -23.65
N GLU A 89 10.33 83.14 -23.75
CA GLU A 89 10.52 84.42 -23.06
C GLU A 89 9.46 85.45 -23.48
N GLN A 90 9.17 85.55 -24.78
CA GLN A 90 8.15 86.46 -25.32
C GLN A 90 6.73 86.04 -24.88
N HIS A 91 6.44 84.75 -24.82
CA HIS A 91 5.19 84.23 -24.27
C HIS A 91 5.08 84.42 -22.74
N GLU A 92 6.16 84.22 -21.98
CA GLU A 92 6.16 84.51 -20.55
C GLU A 92 6.01 86.00 -20.26
N LYS A 93 6.64 86.88 -21.05
CA LYS A 93 6.48 88.32 -20.94
C LYS A 93 5.04 88.74 -21.22
N THR A 94 4.49 88.33 -22.36
CA THR A 94 3.08 88.64 -22.69
C THR A 94 2.09 88.04 -21.68
N GLN A 95 2.38 86.87 -21.10
CA GLN A 95 1.56 86.33 -20.00
C GLN A 95 1.68 87.16 -18.71
N LYS A 96 2.87 87.69 -18.36
CA LYS A 96 3.09 88.60 -17.22
C LYS A 96 2.37 89.94 -17.45
N ASP A 97 2.47 90.51 -18.65
CA ASP A 97 1.79 91.74 -19.05
C ASP A 97 0.26 91.59 -18.98
N LEU A 98 -0.29 90.48 -19.51
CA LEU A 98 -1.73 90.17 -19.42
C LEU A 98 -2.20 89.93 -17.98
N LYS A 99 -1.44 89.20 -17.15
CA LYS A 99 -1.74 89.04 -15.71
C LYS A 99 -1.77 90.38 -14.97
N THR A 100 -0.86 91.29 -15.31
CA THR A 100 -0.82 92.65 -14.74
C THR A 100 -2.03 93.47 -15.19
N GLN A 101 -2.45 93.37 -16.45
CA GLN A 101 -3.67 94.01 -16.94
C GLN A 101 -4.94 93.45 -16.26
N VAL A 102 -5.03 92.12 -16.08
CA VAL A 102 -6.16 91.48 -15.36
C VAL A 102 -6.23 92.01 -13.93
N LEU A 103 -5.14 91.99 -13.17
CA LEU A 103 -5.13 92.48 -11.79
C LEU A 103 -5.46 93.98 -11.69
N LEU A 104 -5.05 94.79 -12.67
CA LEU A 104 -5.36 96.22 -12.71
C LEU A 104 -6.85 96.46 -13.05
N LEU A 105 -7.45 95.65 -13.92
CA LEU A 105 -8.89 95.66 -14.21
C LEU A 105 -9.74 95.11 -13.04
N GLU A 106 -9.26 94.08 -12.34
CA GLU A 106 -9.89 93.55 -11.13
C GLU A 106 -9.93 94.61 -10.02
N ASN A 107 -8.82 95.31 -9.78
CA ASN A 107 -8.78 96.44 -8.84
C ASN A 107 -9.80 97.53 -9.22
N GLN A 108 -9.81 97.98 -10.49
CA GLN A 108 -10.80 98.95 -10.99
C GLN A 108 -12.25 98.46 -10.81
N LEU A 109 -12.50 97.16 -11.01
CA LEU A 109 -13.82 96.57 -10.82
C LEU A 109 -14.21 96.50 -9.33
N THR A 110 -13.26 96.28 -8.42
CA THR A 110 -13.51 96.41 -6.97
C THR A 110 -13.77 97.84 -6.54
N ASP A 111 -13.03 98.83 -7.05
CA ASP A 111 -13.26 100.26 -6.79
C ASP A 111 -14.65 100.69 -7.26
N CYS A 112 -15.02 100.37 -8.51
CA CYS A 112 -16.37 100.62 -9.03
C CYS A 112 -17.47 99.89 -8.24
N SER A 113 -17.19 98.69 -7.72
CA SER A 113 -18.13 97.96 -6.85
C SER A 113 -18.33 98.67 -5.50
N ILE A 114 -17.24 99.16 -4.90
CA ILE A 114 -17.26 99.94 -3.65
C ILE A 114 -17.99 101.28 -3.87
N GLU A 115 -17.76 101.98 -4.99
CA GLU A 115 -18.52 103.19 -5.32
C GLU A 115 -20.00 102.91 -5.56
N LYS A 116 -20.35 101.85 -6.30
CA LYS A 116 -21.73 101.38 -6.49
C LYS A 116 -22.40 101.08 -5.15
N GLN A 117 -21.70 100.47 -4.19
CA GLN A 117 -22.22 100.19 -2.85
C GLN A 117 -22.44 101.49 -2.04
N LYS A 118 -21.49 102.44 -2.08
CA LYS A 118 -21.62 103.78 -1.46
C LYS A 118 -22.82 104.55 -2.04
N LEU A 119 -23.02 104.51 -3.36
CA LEU A 119 -24.15 105.15 -4.04
C LEU A 119 -25.48 104.47 -3.71
N ALA A 120 -25.53 103.13 -3.69
CA ALA A 120 -26.73 102.39 -3.29
C ALA A 120 -27.13 102.68 -1.83
N GLN A 121 -26.17 102.88 -0.93
CA GLN A 121 -26.46 103.31 0.44
C GLN A 121 -27.03 104.73 0.47
N LYS A 122 -26.38 105.70 -0.20
CA LYS A 122 -26.91 107.08 -0.32
C LYS A 122 -28.35 107.13 -0.87
N VAL A 123 -28.68 106.26 -1.82
CA VAL A 123 -30.05 106.16 -2.37
C VAL A 123 -31.05 105.67 -1.31
N LYS A 124 -30.71 104.67 -0.50
CA LYS A 124 -31.53 104.24 0.65
C LYS A 124 -31.70 105.36 1.68
N ASP A 125 -30.60 106.04 2.02
CA ASP A 125 -30.59 107.11 3.02
C ASP A 125 -31.49 108.28 2.59
N LEU A 126 -31.47 108.64 1.30
CA LEU A 126 -32.35 109.67 0.73
C LEU A 126 -33.82 109.21 0.67
N GLN A 127 -34.09 107.96 0.30
CA GLN A 127 -35.45 107.40 0.24
C GLN A 127 -36.15 107.38 1.60
N LEU A 128 -35.40 107.29 2.70
CA LEU A 128 -35.93 107.36 4.07
C LEU A 128 -36.35 108.78 4.51
N ILE A 129 -35.90 109.83 3.81
CA ILE A 129 -36.08 111.22 4.22
C ILE A 129 -37.24 111.92 3.46
N THR A 130 -37.52 111.53 2.22
CA THR A 130 -38.45 112.27 1.33
C THR A 130 -39.94 111.92 1.50
N HIS A 131 -40.48 112.01 2.73
CA HIS A 131 -41.92 111.84 2.96
C HIS A 131 -42.54 112.80 4.01
N LYS A 132 -42.36 114.13 3.82
CA LYS A 132 -43.32 115.21 4.18
C LYS A 132 -42.87 116.59 3.65
N GLN A 133 -43.81 117.53 3.58
CA GLN A 133 -43.73 118.91 3.05
C GLN A 133 -44.14 119.93 4.14
N PRO A 134 -44.04 121.28 3.97
CA PRO A 134 -43.18 122.12 3.11
C PRO A 134 -42.59 123.39 3.82
N MET A 135 -42.01 124.32 3.03
CA MET A 135 -41.78 125.77 3.28
C MET A 135 -40.74 126.29 4.31
N SER A 136 -39.61 126.77 3.77
CA SER A 136 -38.93 128.07 4.03
C SER A 136 -38.66 128.58 5.47
N SER A 137 -37.38 128.67 5.86
CA SER A 137 -36.62 129.93 5.70
C SER A 137 -35.13 129.92 6.15
N ARG A 138 -34.26 130.40 5.25
CA ARG A 138 -32.98 131.13 5.45
C ARG A 138 -31.95 130.65 6.51
N THR A 139 -30.88 129.97 6.07
CA THR A 139 -29.49 130.18 6.59
C THR A 139 -28.39 129.73 5.59
N LYS A 140 -27.11 129.75 5.99
CA LYS A 140 -25.89 129.85 5.15
C LYS A 140 -25.44 128.57 4.38
N SER A 141 -24.59 128.84 3.36
CA SER A 141 -23.37 128.10 2.93
C SER A 141 -23.38 126.83 2.03
N THR A 142 -22.53 126.92 0.98
CA THR A 142 -21.64 125.89 0.36
C THR A 142 -22.13 124.86 -0.68
N SER A 143 -21.14 124.33 -1.44
CA SER A 143 -21.17 123.50 -2.68
C SER A 143 -21.71 124.21 -3.94
N LYS A 144 -21.06 124.31 -5.11
CA LYS A 144 -19.90 123.67 -5.82
C LYS A 144 -20.10 122.29 -6.46
N ASN A 145 -19.59 122.23 -7.71
CA ASN A 145 -18.96 121.12 -8.44
C ASN A 145 -19.76 119.85 -8.76
N ASP A 146 -20.46 119.84 -9.90
CA ASP A 146 -20.87 118.60 -10.61
C ASP A 146 -20.85 118.70 -12.16
N ASN A 147 -20.32 119.78 -12.74
CA ASN A 147 -20.50 120.09 -14.19
C ASN A 147 -19.18 120.31 -14.98
N PHE A 148 -18.11 119.57 -14.65
CA PHE A 148 -16.81 119.70 -15.35
C PHE A 148 -16.15 118.37 -15.78
N GLN A 149 -16.42 117.25 -15.10
CA GLN A 149 -15.79 115.96 -15.45
C GLN A 149 -16.46 115.25 -16.65
N LEU A 150 -17.79 115.36 -16.81
CA LEU A 150 -18.52 114.73 -17.92
C LEU A 150 -18.00 115.21 -19.30
N ASN A 151 -17.86 116.53 -19.46
CA ASN A 151 -17.30 117.14 -20.67
C ASN A 151 -15.85 116.74 -20.94
N SER A 152 -15.06 116.47 -19.89
CA SER A 152 -13.66 116.06 -20.05
C SER A 152 -13.52 114.63 -20.56
N ALA A 153 -14.32 113.69 -20.03
CA ALA A 153 -14.33 112.31 -20.50
C ALA A 153 -14.84 112.21 -21.96
N MET A 154 -15.93 112.90 -22.29
CA MET A 154 -16.43 112.99 -23.66
C MET A 154 -15.40 113.60 -24.61
N ALA A 155 -14.79 114.74 -24.29
CA ALA A 155 -13.80 115.37 -25.16
C ALA A 155 -12.53 114.52 -25.39
N ILE A 156 -12.19 113.61 -24.48
CA ILE A 156 -11.10 112.62 -24.65
C ILE A 156 -11.57 111.47 -25.55
N ALA A 157 -12.79 110.96 -25.34
CA ALA A 157 -13.39 109.93 -26.20
C ALA A 157 -13.55 110.44 -27.64
N ASP A 158 -14.11 111.64 -27.84
CA ASP A 158 -14.31 112.28 -29.14
C ASP A 158 -12.98 112.56 -29.84
N LYS A 159 -11.94 113.02 -29.11
CA LYS A 159 -10.59 113.15 -29.67
C LYS A 159 -10.01 111.81 -30.11
N LYS A 160 -10.23 110.73 -29.36
CA LYS A 160 -9.73 109.40 -29.70
C LYS A 160 -10.51 108.75 -30.85
N ILE A 161 -11.83 108.95 -30.90
CA ILE A 161 -12.69 108.58 -32.02
C ILE A 161 -12.28 109.37 -33.26
N ALA A 162 -12.01 110.68 -33.17
CA ALA A 162 -11.57 111.51 -34.28
C ALA A 162 -10.16 111.11 -34.78
N SER A 163 -9.20 110.82 -33.90
CA SER A 163 -7.88 110.35 -34.31
C SER A 163 -7.94 108.97 -34.97
N LEU A 164 -8.65 108.01 -34.38
CA LEU A 164 -8.84 106.68 -34.96
C LEU A 164 -9.64 106.74 -36.26
N SER A 165 -10.65 107.60 -36.38
CA SER A 165 -11.40 107.81 -37.63
C SER A 165 -10.51 108.41 -38.72
N LYS A 166 -9.60 109.33 -38.38
CA LYS A 166 -8.64 109.92 -39.31
C LYS A 166 -7.56 108.91 -39.73
N GLU A 167 -7.15 108.03 -38.84
CA GLU A 167 -6.23 106.93 -39.12
C GLU A 167 -6.88 105.84 -39.99
N ILE A 168 -8.13 105.46 -39.69
CA ILE A 168 -8.96 104.58 -40.54
C ILE A 168 -9.20 105.22 -41.91
N GLN A 169 -9.41 106.53 -41.98
CA GLN A 169 -9.57 107.24 -43.26
C GLN A 169 -8.27 107.22 -44.06
N LYS A 170 -7.11 107.51 -43.43
CA LYS A 170 -5.79 107.42 -44.05
C LYS A 170 -5.48 105.99 -44.55
N LEU A 171 -5.78 104.97 -43.75
CA LEU A 171 -5.61 103.56 -44.14
C LEU A 171 -6.56 103.15 -45.27
N LYS A 172 -7.77 103.70 -45.35
CA LYS A 172 -8.68 103.53 -46.50
C LYS A 172 -8.19 104.24 -47.75
N GLU A 173 -7.63 105.44 -47.62
CA GLU A 173 -7.03 106.20 -48.72
C GLU A 173 -5.77 105.49 -49.26
N GLU A 174 -4.92 104.96 -48.38
CA GLU A 174 -3.78 104.11 -48.73
C GLU A 174 -4.23 102.79 -49.38
N GLN A 175 -5.23 102.10 -48.82
CA GLN A 175 -5.81 100.90 -49.43
C GLN A 175 -6.39 101.19 -50.83
N PHE A 176 -7.10 102.31 -50.99
CA PHE A 176 -7.66 102.74 -52.27
C PHE A 176 -6.56 103.13 -53.28
N GLN A 177 -5.45 103.70 -52.81
CA GLN A 177 -4.29 103.97 -53.65
C GLN A 177 -3.60 102.66 -54.06
N TYR A 178 -3.35 101.71 -53.15
CA TYR A 178 -2.81 100.40 -53.51
C TYR A 178 -3.71 99.60 -54.47
N VAL A 179 -5.05 99.76 -54.38
CA VAL A 179 -5.98 99.19 -55.36
C VAL A 179 -5.84 99.88 -56.73
N LYS A 180 -5.75 101.22 -56.77
CA LYS A 180 -5.48 101.96 -58.01
C LYS A 180 -4.13 101.61 -58.63
N ASP A 181 -3.08 101.48 -57.83
CA ASP A 181 -1.73 101.15 -58.29
C ASP A 181 -1.69 99.72 -58.83
N LYS A 182 -2.34 98.78 -58.14
CA LYS A 182 -2.55 97.41 -58.61
C LYS A 182 -3.29 97.37 -59.94
N ASP A 183 -4.40 98.10 -60.06
CA ASP A 183 -5.19 98.11 -61.29
C ASP A 183 -4.48 98.86 -62.43
N PHE A 184 -3.71 99.91 -62.12
CA PHE A 184 -2.80 100.58 -63.06
C PHE A 184 -1.71 99.64 -63.56
N PHE A 185 -1.02 98.91 -62.67
CA PHE A 185 -0.04 97.90 -63.07
C PHE A 185 -0.69 96.75 -63.85
N LYS A 186 -1.93 96.38 -63.53
CA LYS A 186 -2.69 95.37 -64.28
C LYS A 186 -3.06 95.87 -65.69
N THR A 187 -3.45 97.13 -65.86
CA THR A 187 -3.67 97.76 -67.18
C THR A 187 -2.34 97.95 -67.94
N GLN A 188 -1.25 98.27 -67.25
CA GLN A 188 0.07 98.39 -67.84
C GLN A 188 0.63 97.04 -68.28
N LEU A 189 0.39 95.97 -67.53
CA LEU A 189 0.65 94.59 -67.96
C LEU A 189 -0.25 94.21 -69.13
N HIS A 190 -1.56 94.46 -69.06
CA HIS A 190 -2.47 94.13 -70.17
C HIS A 190 -2.07 94.82 -71.48
N THR A 191 -1.68 96.10 -71.43
CA THR A 191 -1.18 96.84 -72.61
C THR A 191 0.24 96.44 -73.02
N ARG A 192 1.08 95.94 -72.10
CA ARG A 192 2.34 95.25 -72.45
C ARG A 192 2.05 93.95 -73.18
N ASP A 193 1.09 93.16 -72.72
CA ASP A 193 0.70 91.87 -73.29
C ASP A 193 0.02 92.06 -74.65
N GLU A 194 -0.87 93.05 -74.80
CA GLU A 194 -1.45 93.44 -76.10
C GLU A 194 -0.38 93.94 -77.09
N GLU A 195 0.61 94.72 -76.63
CA GLU A 195 1.72 95.15 -77.49
C GLU A 195 2.68 93.99 -77.80
N ILE A 196 2.87 93.02 -76.89
CA ILE A 196 3.60 91.76 -77.17
C ILE A 196 2.84 90.94 -78.21
N ASP A 197 1.52 90.79 -78.09
CA ASP A 197 0.66 90.09 -79.05
C ASP A 197 0.65 90.80 -80.41
N ARG A 198 0.65 92.14 -80.42
CA ARG A 198 0.75 92.97 -81.64
C ARG A 198 2.13 92.87 -82.27
N LEU A 199 3.22 92.89 -81.49
CA LEU A 199 4.58 92.67 -81.97
C LEU A 199 4.74 91.26 -82.53
N ASN A 200 4.21 90.23 -81.86
CA ASN A 200 4.18 88.86 -82.35
C ASN A 200 3.45 88.78 -83.70
N LYS A 201 2.24 89.36 -83.81
CA LYS A 201 1.47 89.41 -85.07
C LYS A 201 2.16 90.22 -86.18
N LEU A 202 2.96 91.23 -85.83
CA LEU A 202 3.85 91.92 -86.80
C LEU A 202 5.04 91.04 -87.24
N LEU A 203 5.61 90.26 -86.33
CA LEU A 203 6.74 89.37 -86.59
C LEU A 203 6.32 88.11 -87.39
N GLU A 204 5.09 87.63 -87.22
CA GLU A 204 4.47 86.58 -88.04
C GLU A 204 4.34 86.98 -89.53
N GLY A 205 4.31 88.28 -89.84
CA GLY A 205 4.36 88.81 -91.21
C GLY A 205 5.77 88.93 -91.81
N GLY A 206 6.83 88.59 -91.07
CA GLY A 206 8.22 88.75 -91.49
C GLY A 206 8.72 87.69 -92.50
N ARG A 207 9.64 88.09 -93.39
CA ARG A 207 10.30 87.14 -94.31
C ARG A 207 11.05 86.07 -93.51
N THR A 208 10.79 84.79 -93.82
CA THR A 208 11.34 83.67 -93.05
C THR A 208 12.88 83.67 -92.99
N THR A 209 13.42 83.31 -91.82
CA THR A 209 14.86 83.31 -91.51
C THR A 209 15.71 82.47 -92.47
N LYS A 210 15.12 81.45 -93.11
CA LYS A 210 15.78 80.64 -94.15
C LYS A 210 16.21 81.47 -95.37
N VAL A 211 15.52 82.55 -95.72
CA VAL A 211 15.93 83.42 -96.85
C VAL A 211 17.14 84.26 -96.47
N LEU A 212 17.15 84.86 -95.28
CA LEU A 212 18.28 85.64 -94.77
C LEU A 212 19.57 84.81 -94.59
N SER A 213 19.45 83.49 -94.43
CA SER A 213 20.61 82.59 -94.30
C SER A 213 21.50 82.50 -95.55
N LYS A 214 21.01 82.89 -96.74
CA LYS A 214 21.79 82.79 -97.99
C LYS A 214 22.74 83.96 -98.25
N ASP A 215 22.41 85.16 -97.73
CA ASP A 215 23.17 86.39 -97.97
C ASP A 215 23.97 86.84 -96.72
N CYS A 216 24.01 86.02 -95.67
CA CYS A 216 24.69 86.34 -94.40
C CYS A 216 26.08 85.68 -94.30
N CYS A 217 27.10 86.47 -93.96
CA CYS A 217 28.52 86.10 -94.14
C CYS A 217 29.11 85.09 -93.12
N TYR A 218 28.28 84.36 -92.35
CA TYR A 218 28.73 83.59 -91.18
C TYR A 218 28.74 82.07 -91.39
N LYS A 219 29.78 81.55 -92.08
CA LYS A 219 30.04 80.11 -92.28
C LYS A 219 30.35 79.29 -90.99
N ASN A 220 30.13 79.85 -89.80
CA ASN A 220 30.41 79.23 -88.50
C ASN A 220 29.15 78.94 -87.66
N ILE A 221 27.96 79.34 -88.11
CA ILE A 221 26.71 79.13 -87.35
C ILE A 221 26.37 77.64 -87.26
N ASP A 222 26.52 76.87 -88.34
CA ASP A 222 26.21 75.43 -88.34
C ASP A 222 27.11 74.63 -87.38
N ASN A 223 28.40 74.98 -87.29
CA ASN A 223 29.31 74.41 -86.30
C ASN A 223 28.88 74.73 -84.85
N LYS A 224 28.37 75.95 -84.61
CA LYS A 224 27.88 76.34 -83.29
C LYS A 224 26.58 75.63 -82.95
N ILE A 225 25.65 75.51 -83.91
CA ILE A 225 24.43 74.70 -83.78
C ILE A 225 24.78 73.25 -83.48
N GLY A 226 25.71 72.64 -84.22
CA GLY A 226 26.21 71.28 -83.95
C GLY A 226 26.71 71.11 -82.52
N SER A 227 27.59 72.01 -82.04
CA SER A 227 28.11 71.96 -80.67
C SER A 227 27.01 72.06 -79.60
N LEU A 228 26.00 72.90 -79.82
CA LEU A 228 24.85 73.02 -78.92
C LEU A 228 23.91 71.81 -79.01
N GLN A 229 23.78 71.19 -80.18
CA GLN A 229 23.01 69.97 -80.39
C GLN A 229 23.63 68.79 -79.62
N ASP A 230 24.96 68.67 -79.67
CA ASP A 230 25.71 67.64 -78.94
C ASP A 230 25.71 67.89 -77.42
N GLU A 231 25.80 69.15 -76.98
CA GLU A 231 25.62 69.54 -75.58
C GLU A 231 24.21 69.20 -75.07
N ILE A 232 23.16 69.52 -75.83
CA ILE A 232 21.77 69.12 -75.56
C ILE A 232 21.62 67.60 -75.52
N ASN A 233 22.30 66.86 -76.40
CA ASN A 233 22.27 65.39 -76.42
C ASN A 233 23.03 64.80 -75.22
N SER A 234 24.13 65.42 -74.79
CA SER A 234 24.86 65.06 -73.57
C SER A 234 24.00 65.28 -72.33
N LEU A 235 23.39 66.46 -72.20
CA LEU A 235 22.47 66.79 -71.10
C LEU A 235 21.23 65.89 -71.08
N LYS A 236 20.70 65.47 -72.24
CA LYS A 236 19.63 64.45 -72.32
C LYS A 236 20.09 63.08 -71.84
N ARG A 237 21.30 62.62 -72.20
CA ARG A 237 21.88 61.36 -71.69
C ARG A 237 22.08 61.43 -70.18
N GLN A 238 22.62 62.54 -69.66
CA GLN A 238 22.84 62.76 -68.23
C GLN A 238 21.50 62.82 -67.46
N LYS A 239 20.48 63.51 -67.99
CA LYS A 239 19.12 63.52 -67.44
C LYS A 239 18.53 62.11 -67.38
N ASN A 240 18.66 61.31 -68.44
CA ASN A 240 18.16 59.93 -68.46
C ASN A 240 18.91 59.03 -67.47
N LEU A 241 20.22 59.21 -67.31
CA LEU A 241 21.04 58.49 -66.32
C LEU A 241 20.57 58.83 -64.89
N LEU A 242 20.46 60.11 -64.55
CA LEU A 242 19.98 60.59 -63.25
C LEU A 242 18.53 60.13 -62.99
N GLN A 243 17.66 60.14 -64.01
CA GLN A 243 16.28 59.68 -63.87
C GLN A 243 16.19 58.16 -63.65
N ASN A 244 17.11 57.37 -64.20
CA ASN A 244 17.19 55.93 -63.93
C ASN A 244 17.81 55.64 -62.55
N GLN A 245 18.86 56.37 -62.15
CA GLN A 245 19.42 56.29 -60.79
C GLN A 245 18.37 56.65 -59.73
N LEU A 246 17.53 57.66 -59.97
CA LEU A 246 16.41 58.03 -59.09
C LEU A 246 15.37 56.91 -58.98
N LYS A 247 15.00 56.27 -60.10
CA LYS A 247 14.09 55.09 -60.09
C LYS A 247 14.68 53.89 -59.36
N GLU A 248 15.99 53.68 -59.48
CA GLU A 248 16.68 52.59 -58.78
C GLU A 248 16.77 52.86 -57.28
N ALA A 249 17.02 54.12 -56.89
CA ALA A 249 17.02 54.56 -55.50
C ALA A 249 15.62 54.42 -54.86
N THR A 250 14.55 54.82 -55.54
CA THR A 250 13.18 54.64 -55.02
C THR A 250 12.77 53.16 -55.00
N ALA A 251 13.19 52.34 -55.98
CA ALA A 251 12.98 50.89 -55.94
C ALA A 251 13.65 50.26 -54.70
N LYS A 252 14.91 50.63 -54.42
CA LYS A 252 15.65 50.21 -53.21
C LYS A 252 14.99 50.71 -51.93
N GLN A 253 14.48 51.94 -51.92
CA GLN A 253 13.73 52.50 -50.78
C GLN A 253 12.42 51.72 -50.53
N HIS A 254 11.64 51.40 -51.57
CA HIS A 254 10.44 50.58 -51.44
C HIS A 254 10.76 49.14 -51.01
N GLU A 255 11.90 48.59 -51.40
CA GLU A 255 12.34 47.28 -50.92
C GLU A 255 12.74 47.31 -49.44
N ALA A 256 13.53 48.31 -49.03
CA ALA A 256 13.86 48.53 -47.62
C ALA A 256 12.59 48.75 -46.77
N MET A 257 11.60 49.48 -47.29
CA MET A 257 10.30 49.67 -46.64
C MET A 257 9.52 48.34 -46.49
N ARG A 258 9.49 47.48 -47.52
CA ARG A 258 8.88 46.13 -47.41
C ARG A 258 9.60 45.27 -46.38
N ARG A 259 10.94 45.28 -46.34
CA ARG A 259 11.72 44.58 -45.31
C ARG A 259 11.41 45.10 -43.91
N ALA A 260 11.30 46.42 -43.74
CA ALA A 260 10.93 47.04 -42.46
C ALA A 260 9.50 46.69 -42.02
N ILE A 261 8.54 46.62 -42.94
CA ILE A 261 7.16 46.17 -42.66
C ILE A 261 7.16 44.71 -42.19
N HIS A 262 7.82 43.79 -42.90
CA HIS A 262 7.90 42.39 -42.47
C HIS A 262 8.65 42.19 -41.15
N LEU A 263 9.66 43.03 -40.85
CA LEU A 263 10.30 43.03 -39.53
C LEU A 263 9.35 43.54 -38.44
N ALA A 264 8.54 44.55 -38.71
CA ALA A 264 7.51 45.02 -37.77
C ALA A 264 6.40 43.97 -37.55
N GLU A 265 5.98 43.26 -38.60
CA GLU A 265 5.05 42.13 -38.51
C GLU A 265 5.64 40.97 -37.71
N ARG A 266 6.91 40.61 -37.94
CA ARG A 266 7.61 39.56 -37.18
C ARG A 266 7.81 39.95 -35.72
N ASN A 267 8.17 41.21 -35.44
CA ASN A 267 8.27 41.71 -34.07
C ASN A 267 6.91 41.69 -33.37
N LYS A 268 5.82 42.07 -34.06
CA LYS A 268 4.46 41.99 -33.52
C LYS A 268 4.00 40.55 -33.25
N GLN A 269 4.44 39.58 -34.06
CA GLN A 269 4.25 38.15 -33.75
C GLN A 269 5.02 37.76 -32.50
N LEU A 270 6.32 38.07 -32.41
CA LEU A 270 7.16 37.79 -31.24
C LEU A 270 6.61 38.45 -29.96
N GLU A 271 6.11 39.68 -30.03
CA GLU A 271 5.42 40.36 -28.93
C GLU A 271 4.14 39.63 -28.46
N ASN A 272 3.47 38.89 -29.34
CA ASN A 272 2.29 38.10 -28.97
C ASN A 272 2.73 36.73 -28.44
N GLU A 273 3.67 36.06 -29.11
CA GLU A 273 4.32 34.82 -28.64
C GLU A 273 4.85 34.99 -27.20
N MET A 274 5.43 36.16 -26.86
CA MET A 274 5.86 36.49 -25.49
C MET A 274 4.69 36.69 -24.51
N LYS A 275 3.64 37.44 -24.89
CA LYS A 275 2.45 37.62 -24.03
C LYS A 275 1.72 36.30 -23.76
N ASP A 276 1.74 35.37 -24.71
CA ASP A 276 1.16 34.04 -24.56
C ASP A 276 2.02 33.18 -23.61
N ILE A 277 3.35 33.28 -23.70
CA ILE A 277 4.28 32.66 -22.75
C ILE A 277 4.12 33.25 -21.34
N ASP A 278 3.97 34.58 -21.20
CA ASP A 278 3.72 35.24 -19.91
C ASP A 278 2.39 34.77 -19.27
N GLN A 279 1.33 34.61 -20.08
CA GLN A 279 0.05 34.07 -19.62
C GLN A 279 0.16 32.59 -19.19
N ILE A 280 0.92 31.78 -19.92
CA ILE A 280 1.18 30.37 -19.55
C ILE A 280 2.01 30.30 -18.25
N ALA A 281 3.02 31.17 -18.09
CA ALA A 281 3.81 31.25 -16.87
C ALA A 281 2.94 31.62 -15.66
N LEU A 282 2.10 32.65 -15.77
CA LEU A 282 1.15 33.04 -14.72
C LEU A 282 0.12 31.96 -14.39
N ALA A 283 -0.34 31.19 -15.38
CA ALA A 283 -1.25 30.07 -15.16
C ALA A 283 -0.57 28.91 -14.40
N VAL A 284 0.67 28.57 -14.77
CA VAL A 284 1.49 27.56 -14.08
C VAL A 284 1.87 28.00 -12.67
N GLU A 285 2.17 29.29 -12.46
CA GLU A 285 2.36 29.85 -11.11
C GLU A 285 1.09 29.77 -10.27
N ALA A 286 -0.09 30.03 -10.84
CA ALA A 286 -1.36 29.89 -10.12
C ALA A 286 -1.62 28.43 -9.72
N GLU A 287 -1.46 27.46 -10.63
CA GLU A 287 -1.61 26.03 -10.35
C GLU A 287 -0.57 25.52 -9.33
N CYS A 288 0.67 26.03 -9.38
CA CYS A 288 1.70 25.76 -8.38
C CYS A 288 1.30 26.32 -6.99
N ASN A 289 0.79 27.56 -6.93
CA ASN A 289 0.34 28.16 -5.68
C ASN A 289 -0.86 27.41 -5.07
N ASP A 290 -1.84 27.01 -5.88
CA ASP A 290 -2.98 26.22 -5.41
C ASP A 290 -2.54 24.83 -4.94
N THR A 291 -1.67 24.12 -5.67
CA THR A 291 -1.16 22.81 -5.22
C THR A 291 -0.27 22.90 -3.98
N VAL A 292 0.51 23.98 -3.81
CA VAL A 292 1.27 24.28 -2.57
C VAL A 292 0.32 24.54 -1.40
N LYS A 293 -0.73 25.35 -1.59
CA LYS A 293 -1.77 25.61 -0.58
C LYS A 293 -2.49 24.31 -0.18
N ASP A 294 -2.90 23.52 -1.16
CA ASP A 294 -3.58 22.24 -0.96
C ASP A 294 -2.71 21.24 -0.17
N ASN A 295 -1.39 21.28 -0.40
CA ASN A 295 -0.41 20.50 0.36
C ASN A 295 -0.14 21.09 1.76
N ALA A 296 -0.14 22.40 1.94
CA ALA A 296 -0.09 23.03 3.26
C ALA A 296 -1.33 22.67 4.10
N GLU A 297 -2.52 22.64 3.52
CA GLU A 297 -3.75 22.16 4.17
C GLU A 297 -3.69 20.66 4.51
N LYS A 298 -3.03 19.82 3.70
CA LYS A 298 -2.77 18.42 4.06
C LYS A 298 -1.78 18.32 5.23
N VAL A 299 -0.74 19.14 5.25
CA VAL A 299 0.26 19.18 6.33
C VAL A 299 -0.36 19.62 7.66
N THR A 300 -1.17 20.68 7.70
CA THR A 300 -1.85 21.11 8.94
C THR A 300 -2.81 20.03 9.45
N ARG A 301 -3.63 19.44 8.57
CA ARG A 301 -4.53 18.32 8.94
C ARG A 301 -3.77 17.09 9.45
N LEU A 302 -2.52 16.87 9.02
CA LEU A 302 -1.64 15.81 9.55
C LEU A 302 -1.01 16.20 10.89
N GLN A 303 -0.62 17.46 11.08
CA GLN A 303 -0.13 18.00 12.35
C GLN A 303 -1.23 17.96 13.42
N ASP A 304 -2.48 18.31 13.09
CA ASP A 304 -3.62 18.21 14.01
C ASP A 304 -3.88 16.76 14.45
N LYS A 305 -3.86 15.80 13.52
CA LYS A 305 -3.97 14.37 13.83
C LYS A 305 -2.81 13.85 14.68
N LEU A 306 -1.59 14.35 14.44
CA LEU A 306 -0.43 14.03 15.26
C LEU A 306 -0.59 14.59 16.68
N ASN A 307 -1.01 15.85 16.81
CA ASN A 307 -1.29 16.50 18.10
C ASN A 307 -2.39 15.76 18.89
N GLU A 308 -3.49 15.39 18.23
CA GLU A 308 -4.56 14.58 18.84
C GLU A 308 -4.03 13.21 19.29
N SER A 309 -3.17 12.57 18.50
CA SER A 309 -2.55 11.29 18.83
C SER A 309 -1.57 11.39 20.00
N VAL A 310 -0.80 12.48 20.09
CA VAL A 310 0.09 12.79 21.23
C VAL A 310 -0.73 13.05 22.50
N ILE A 311 -1.85 13.77 22.41
CA ILE A 311 -2.75 13.97 23.56
C ILE A 311 -3.34 12.64 24.03
N LYS A 312 -3.77 11.77 23.10
CA LYS A 312 -4.22 10.40 23.42
C LYS A 312 -3.13 9.57 24.08
N MET A 313 -1.89 9.62 23.56
CA MET A 313 -0.72 8.95 24.14
C MET A 313 -0.47 9.42 25.58
N GLN A 314 -0.38 10.72 25.83
CA GLN A 314 -0.18 11.27 27.18
C GLN A 314 -1.33 10.95 28.15
N ASN A 315 -2.57 10.81 27.66
CA ASN A 315 -3.69 10.38 28.48
C ASN A 315 -3.52 8.90 28.90
N LEU A 316 -3.16 8.02 27.96
CA LEU A 316 -2.88 6.60 28.22
C LEU A 316 -1.63 6.37 29.08
N GLU A 317 -0.62 7.23 28.98
CA GLU A 317 0.54 7.25 29.88
C GLU A 317 0.12 7.60 31.31
N ARG A 318 -0.68 8.66 31.49
CA ARG A 318 -1.21 9.07 32.80
C ARG A 318 -2.11 7.99 33.41
N GLU A 319 -2.91 7.31 32.60
CA GLU A 319 -3.72 6.16 33.02
C GLU A 319 -2.86 4.95 33.40
N ASN A 320 -1.84 4.60 32.62
CA ASN A 320 -0.87 3.55 32.99
C ASN A 320 -0.16 3.86 34.30
N VAL A 321 0.34 5.09 34.48
CA VAL A 321 0.99 5.50 35.74
C VAL A 321 0.03 5.28 36.91
N LYS A 322 -1.23 5.71 36.80
CA LYS A 322 -2.25 5.45 37.83
C LYS A 322 -2.45 3.95 38.07
N LEU A 323 -2.70 3.15 37.04
CA LEU A 323 -2.89 1.70 37.16
C LEU A 323 -1.67 0.98 37.78
N THR A 324 -0.44 1.49 37.58
CA THR A 324 0.76 0.95 38.25
C THR A 324 0.88 1.36 39.72
N LEU A 325 0.23 2.45 40.15
CA LEU A 325 0.11 2.81 41.57
C LEU A 325 -0.98 1.98 42.24
N ASP A 326 -2.19 1.94 41.65
CA ASP A 326 -3.33 1.13 42.10
C ASP A 326 -2.90 -0.36 42.26
N LYS A 327 -2.11 -0.89 41.31
CA LYS A 327 -1.53 -2.25 41.38
C LYS A 327 -0.51 -2.44 42.52
N LYS A 328 0.29 -1.42 42.86
CA LYS A 328 1.25 -1.49 43.98
C LYS A 328 0.52 -1.47 45.32
N GLU A 329 -0.51 -0.63 45.45
CA GLU A 329 -1.35 -0.55 46.64
C GLU A 329 -2.08 -1.87 46.88
N LEU A 330 -2.77 -2.41 45.87
CA LEU A 330 -3.41 -3.73 45.93
C LEU A 330 -2.42 -4.87 46.22
N SER A 331 -1.17 -4.79 45.75
CA SER A 331 -0.15 -5.78 46.10
C SER A 331 0.27 -5.68 47.57
N ALA A 332 0.39 -4.47 48.12
CA ALA A 332 0.70 -4.26 49.52
C ALA A 332 -0.44 -4.71 50.44
N GLU A 333 -1.69 -4.45 50.06
CA GLU A 333 -2.88 -4.98 50.75
C GLU A 333 -2.90 -6.53 50.72
N LEU A 334 -2.63 -7.13 49.55
CA LEU A 334 -2.57 -8.59 49.41
C LEU A 334 -1.48 -9.21 50.31
N ASP A 335 -0.31 -8.59 50.41
CA ASP A 335 0.77 -9.07 51.28
C ASP A 335 0.51 -8.82 52.78
N ALA A 336 -0.22 -7.75 53.13
CA ALA A 336 -0.75 -7.55 54.48
C ALA A 336 -1.76 -8.67 54.85
N VAL A 337 -2.72 -8.97 53.98
CA VAL A 337 -3.70 -10.06 54.17
C VAL A 337 -3.01 -11.43 54.22
N ARG A 338 -1.95 -11.66 53.44
CA ARG A 338 -1.11 -12.87 53.54
C ARG A 338 -0.40 -12.97 54.89
N LEU A 339 0.07 -11.85 55.45
CA LEU A 339 0.69 -11.81 56.78
C LEU A 339 -0.33 -12.07 57.89
N GLU A 340 -1.54 -11.51 57.80
CA GLU A 340 -2.64 -11.81 58.72
C GLU A 340 -3.07 -13.28 58.63
N LYS A 341 -3.21 -13.84 57.42
CA LYS A 341 -3.48 -15.27 57.24
C LYS A 341 -2.42 -16.14 57.93
N LYS A 342 -1.12 -15.79 57.86
CA LYS A 342 -0.05 -16.51 58.57
C LYS A 342 -0.18 -16.41 60.10
N LYS A 343 -0.54 -15.24 60.64
CA LYS A 343 -0.80 -15.06 62.08
C LYS A 343 -2.01 -15.89 62.54
N LEU A 344 -3.11 -15.90 61.78
CA LEU A 344 -4.28 -16.70 62.08
C LEU A 344 -4.01 -18.20 61.98
N GLN A 345 -3.22 -18.64 60.98
CA GLN A 345 -2.79 -20.02 60.85
C GLN A 345 -1.99 -20.50 62.07
N THR A 346 -1.00 -19.71 62.52
CA THR A 346 -0.19 -20.04 63.71
C THR A 346 -1.00 -20.03 65.01
N LEU A 347 -2.02 -19.15 65.13
CA LEU A 347 -2.98 -19.19 66.25
C LEU A 347 -3.84 -20.46 66.24
N ILE A 348 -4.36 -20.87 65.08
CA ILE A 348 -5.13 -22.12 64.93
C ILE A 348 -4.26 -23.34 65.27
N GLU A 349 -2.98 -23.32 64.91
CA GLU A 349 -2.02 -24.38 65.25
C GLU A 349 -1.74 -24.44 66.76
N SER A 350 -1.56 -23.31 67.45
CA SER A 350 -1.41 -23.30 68.91
C SER A 350 -2.68 -23.76 69.64
N GLU A 351 -3.87 -23.34 69.20
CA GLU A 351 -5.16 -23.78 69.77
C GLU A 351 -5.40 -25.28 69.51
N ALA A 352 -4.96 -25.82 68.38
CA ALA A 352 -5.02 -27.24 68.09
C ALA A 352 -4.09 -28.07 69.00
N ASP A 353 -2.88 -27.58 69.28
CA ASP A 353 -1.95 -28.20 70.21
C ASP A 353 -2.42 -28.11 71.67
N GLU A 354 -3.04 -27.00 72.08
CA GLU A 354 -3.67 -26.91 73.42
C GLU A 354 -4.88 -27.83 73.54
N LYS A 355 -5.75 -27.88 72.52
CA LYS A 355 -6.84 -28.85 72.45
C LYS A 355 -6.34 -30.29 72.51
N LYS A 356 -5.22 -30.60 71.85
CA LYS A 356 -4.58 -31.92 71.93
C LYS A 356 -4.11 -32.20 73.36
N ARG A 357 -3.35 -31.29 73.99
CA ARG A 357 -2.91 -31.42 75.41
C ARG A 357 -4.09 -31.60 76.37
N LEU A 358 -5.21 -30.91 76.14
CA LEU A 358 -6.43 -31.07 76.93
C LEU A 358 -7.12 -32.42 76.68
N THR A 359 -7.10 -32.92 75.44
CA THR A 359 -7.59 -34.27 75.09
C THR A 359 -6.73 -35.36 75.72
N ASP A 360 -5.40 -35.21 75.70
CA ASP A 360 -4.46 -36.13 76.34
C ASP A 360 -4.65 -36.14 77.87
N ARG A 361 -4.88 -34.97 78.50
CA ARG A 361 -5.27 -34.89 79.92
C ARG A 361 -6.61 -35.57 80.20
N PHE A 362 -7.62 -35.37 79.35
CA PHE A 362 -8.93 -36.01 79.49
C PHE A 362 -8.79 -37.54 79.41
N ASN A 363 -8.07 -38.06 78.42
CA ASN A 363 -7.80 -39.48 78.27
C ASN A 363 -7.08 -40.05 79.51
N ASN A 364 -6.09 -39.33 80.06
CA ASN A 364 -5.42 -39.72 81.31
C ASN A 364 -6.40 -39.75 82.50
N PHE A 365 -7.31 -38.79 82.61
CA PHE A 365 -8.36 -38.83 83.64
C PHE A 365 -9.34 -40.00 83.42
N THR A 366 -9.71 -40.34 82.18
CA THR A 366 -10.53 -41.51 81.87
C THR A 366 -9.83 -42.83 82.20
N ILE A 367 -8.50 -42.92 82.04
CA ILE A 367 -7.71 -44.09 82.49
C ILE A 367 -7.73 -44.17 84.02
N ILE A 368 -7.45 -43.07 84.73
CA ILE A 368 -7.50 -43.02 86.20
C ILE A 368 -8.91 -43.35 86.72
N GLU A 369 -9.96 -42.86 86.06
CA GLU A 369 -11.36 -43.21 86.35
C GLU A 369 -11.63 -44.70 86.12
N HIS A 370 -11.10 -45.29 85.05
CA HIS A 370 -11.22 -46.74 84.81
C HIS A 370 -10.49 -47.57 85.86
N ASP A 371 -9.27 -47.20 86.25
CA ASP A 371 -8.47 -47.87 87.27
C ASP A 371 -9.12 -47.75 88.66
N LEU A 372 -9.69 -46.58 89.00
CA LEU A 372 -10.46 -46.38 90.22
C LEU A 372 -11.76 -47.21 90.21
N ASN A 373 -12.47 -47.28 89.09
CA ASN A 373 -13.65 -48.14 88.96
C ASN A 373 -13.26 -49.63 89.05
N MET A 374 -12.13 -50.05 88.49
CA MET A 374 -11.57 -51.40 88.65
C MET A 374 -11.27 -51.74 90.11
N GLU A 375 -10.67 -50.83 90.89
CA GLU A 375 -10.44 -51.05 92.31
C GLU A 375 -11.75 -51.01 93.12
N ILE A 376 -12.73 -50.17 92.77
CA ILE A 376 -14.08 -50.22 93.36
C ILE A 376 -14.73 -51.58 93.11
N ASP A 377 -14.67 -52.09 91.88
CA ASP A 377 -15.24 -53.38 91.49
C ASP A 377 -14.53 -54.55 92.21
N ARG A 378 -13.22 -54.44 92.42
CA ARG A 378 -12.40 -55.36 93.23
C ARG A 378 -12.76 -55.29 94.72
N LEU A 379 -12.90 -54.11 95.30
CA LEU A 379 -13.34 -53.91 96.68
C LEU A 379 -14.77 -54.41 96.90
N LEU A 380 -15.66 -54.24 95.91
CA LEU A 380 -17.01 -54.80 95.92
C LEU A 380 -17.00 -56.33 95.85
N ARG A 381 -16.10 -56.95 95.05
CA ARG A 381 -15.90 -58.41 95.05
C ARG A 381 -15.37 -58.92 96.38
N ILE A 382 -14.36 -58.26 96.97
CA ILE A 382 -13.80 -58.63 98.28
C ILE A 382 -14.88 -58.46 99.38
N SER A 383 -15.68 -57.38 99.35
CA SER A 383 -16.82 -57.20 100.24
C SER A 383 -17.90 -58.27 100.03
N GLY A 384 -18.16 -58.67 98.77
CA GLY A 384 -19.06 -59.76 98.41
C GLY A 384 -18.54 -61.15 98.80
N GLU A 385 -17.22 -61.33 98.89
CA GLU A 385 -16.55 -62.54 99.41
C GLU A 385 -16.59 -62.57 100.93
N GLN A 386 -16.36 -61.45 101.60
CA GLN A 386 -16.56 -61.31 103.04
C GLN A 386 -18.02 -61.56 103.42
N LYS A 387 -18.99 -60.98 102.69
CA LYS A 387 -20.43 -61.25 102.88
C LYS A 387 -20.79 -62.71 102.62
N ARG A 388 -20.22 -63.36 101.59
CA ARG A 388 -20.36 -64.81 101.40
C ARG A 388 -19.70 -65.62 102.50
N LYS A 389 -18.57 -65.18 103.07
CA LYS A 389 -17.90 -65.84 104.19
C LYS A 389 -18.70 -65.74 105.49
N ILE A 390 -19.33 -64.59 105.72
CA ILE A 390 -20.29 -64.37 106.81
C ILE A 390 -21.49 -65.31 106.60
N ALA A 391 -22.11 -65.32 105.40
CA ALA A 391 -23.22 -66.21 105.09
C ALA A 391 -22.85 -67.71 105.14
N GLU A 392 -21.62 -68.11 104.79
CA GLU A 392 -21.11 -69.48 104.95
C GLU A 392 -20.96 -69.86 106.42
N LEU A 393 -20.47 -68.95 107.27
CA LEU A 393 -20.38 -69.16 108.71
C LEU A 393 -21.77 -69.21 109.37
N GLU A 394 -22.70 -68.35 108.94
CA GLU A 394 -24.11 -68.39 109.33
C GLU A 394 -24.77 -69.71 108.90
N CYS A 395 -24.53 -70.19 107.67
CA CYS A 395 -25.00 -71.49 107.19
C CYS A 395 -24.34 -72.70 107.87
N GLN A 396 -23.11 -72.56 108.40
CA GLN A 396 -22.50 -73.58 109.25
C GLN A 396 -23.09 -73.59 110.67
N VAL A 397 -23.68 -72.47 111.13
CA VAL A 397 -24.43 -72.38 112.39
C VAL A 397 -25.86 -72.89 112.27
N THR A 398 -26.53 -72.72 111.12
CA THR A 398 -27.93 -73.18 110.93
C THR A 398 -28.09 -74.69 110.73
N ALA A 399 -27.00 -75.45 110.55
CA ALA A 399 -27.05 -76.91 110.46
C ALA A 399 -27.24 -77.64 111.81
N ALA A 400 -27.30 -76.92 112.94
CA ALA A 400 -27.18 -77.49 114.30
C ALA A 400 -28.39 -77.31 115.23
N LYS A 401 -29.52 -76.73 114.77
CA LYS A 401 -30.81 -76.66 115.51
C LYS A 401 -31.96 -76.80 114.50
N ILE A 402 -32.83 -77.81 114.52
CA ILE A 402 -33.72 -78.35 115.58
C ILE A 402 -34.85 -77.38 115.95
N GLN A 403 -36.07 -77.80 115.56
CA GLN A 403 -37.41 -77.57 116.16
C GLN A 403 -37.81 -76.14 116.58
N ASP A 404 -38.74 -75.53 115.84
CA ASP A 404 -40.18 -75.45 116.19
C ASP A 404 -40.97 -74.91 114.96
N ASN A 405 -42.22 -75.30 114.66
CA ASN A 405 -43.51 -74.83 115.22
C ASN A 405 -43.65 -73.30 115.34
N ASP A 406 -44.79 -72.63 115.15
CA ASP A 406 -46.04 -72.82 114.37
C ASP A 406 -46.81 -71.45 114.53
N HIS A 407 -48.00 -71.29 113.96
CA HIS A 407 -48.90 -70.12 114.06
C HIS A 407 -48.46 -68.85 113.26
N LYS A 408 -49.23 -68.16 112.38
CA LYS A 408 -50.66 -68.08 112.00
C LYS A 408 -51.47 -67.00 112.75
N ILE A 409 -51.95 -65.98 112.02
CA ILE A 409 -53.25 -65.24 112.12
C ILE A 409 -53.16 -63.77 111.61
N PHE A 410 -54.30 -63.28 111.08
CA PHE A 410 -54.63 -61.99 110.43
C PHE A 410 -54.96 -60.87 111.48
N PRO A 411 -55.40 -59.61 111.16
CA PRO A 411 -56.11 -59.18 109.94
C PRO A 411 -55.84 -57.78 109.33
N GLY A 412 -56.22 -57.64 108.05
CA GLY A 412 -56.82 -56.42 107.49
C GLY A 412 -55.88 -55.38 106.82
N SER A 413 -56.35 -54.56 105.87
CA SER A 413 -57.61 -54.65 105.09
C SER A 413 -57.61 -53.73 103.86
N GLN A 414 -58.02 -54.29 102.70
CA GLN A 414 -58.87 -53.66 101.65
C GLN A 414 -58.34 -52.42 100.86
N PHE A 415 -58.25 -52.48 99.52
CA PHE A 415 -59.30 -52.15 98.49
C PHE A 415 -59.65 -50.65 98.44
N ALA A 416 -59.93 -49.99 97.30
CA ALA A 416 -60.02 -50.32 95.86
C ALA A 416 -59.73 -49.03 95.04
N GLY A 417 -59.67 -48.96 93.70
CA GLY A 417 -59.85 -49.95 92.63
C GLY A 417 -60.94 -49.54 91.60
N ALA A 418 -60.75 -49.92 90.32
CA ALA A 418 -61.68 -49.79 89.18
C ALA A 418 -61.93 -48.34 88.64
N ASP A 419 -62.32 -48.09 87.38
CA ASP A 419 -62.49 -48.96 86.19
C ASP A 419 -62.33 -48.18 84.86
N SER A 420 -62.08 -48.90 83.75
CA SER A 420 -62.48 -48.60 82.35
C SER A 420 -61.88 -47.37 81.60
N ARG A 421 -61.61 -47.42 80.28
CA ARG A 421 -61.68 -48.51 79.27
C ARG A 421 -60.91 -48.15 77.96
N ARG A 422 -60.13 -49.11 77.42
CA ARG A 422 -59.94 -49.52 75.97
C ARG A 422 -59.69 -48.45 74.88
N LYS A 423 -58.91 -48.68 73.79
CA LYS A 423 -57.89 -49.67 73.32
C LYS A 423 -56.93 -48.86 72.37
N THR A 424 -56.04 -49.28 71.46
CA THR A 424 -55.55 -50.51 70.76
C THR A 424 -54.02 -50.34 70.66
N SER A 425 -53.18 -51.27 71.10
CA SER A 425 -52.72 -52.53 70.46
C SER A 425 -52.17 -52.40 69.04
N ASP A 426 -51.07 -52.99 68.58
CA ASP A 426 -49.97 -53.92 69.00
C ASP A 426 -49.43 -54.45 67.62
N ASP A 427 -48.40 -55.30 67.40
CA ASP A 427 -47.65 -56.24 68.25
C ASP A 427 -46.29 -56.68 67.59
N THR A 428 -45.50 -57.52 68.27
CA THR A 428 -44.48 -58.49 67.77
C THR A 428 -43.13 -58.01 67.15
N ASP A 429 -41.97 -58.71 67.31
CA ASP A 429 -41.52 -59.67 68.35
C ASP A 429 -39.96 -59.82 68.46
N LYS A 430 -39.48 -60.75 69.32
CA LYS A 430 -38.13 -61.01 69.88
C LYS A 430 -36.95 -61.40 68.93
N SER A 431 -35.73 -61.05 69.38
CA SER A 431 -34.44 -61.82 69.25
C SER A 431 -33.75 -61.89 67.86
N SER A 432 -32.42 -62.10 67.69
CA SER A 432 -31.56 -63.14 68.30
C SER A 432 -30.02 -62.89 68.20
N LYS A 433 -29.21 -63.89 68.62
CA LYS A 433 -27.75 -63.85 68.92
C LYS A 433 -26.76 -63.94 67.72
N LYS A 434 -25.59 -63.27 67.88
CA LYS A 434 -24.18 -63.68 67.58
C LYS A 434 -23.68 -64.18 66.17
N LEU A 435 -22.44 -63.75 65.87
CA LEU A 435 -21.31 -64.44 65.18
C LEU A 435 -21.20 -64.50 63.62
N SER A 436 -20.39 -63.57 63.08
CA SER A 436 -19.15 -63.80 62.27
C SER A 436 -19.12 -64.55 60.92
N ARG A 437 -18.91 -63.76 59.83
CA ARG A 437 -18.19 -64.06 58.54
C ARG A 437 -18.81 -65.13 57.59
N PRO A 438 -18.43 -65.18 56.29
CA PRO A 438 -17.67 -64.22 55.45
C PRO A 438 -18.37 -63.85 54.10
N GLY A 439 -17.84 -62.87 53.35
CA GLY A 439 -18.16 -62.72 51.91
C GLY A 439 -18.23 -61.28 51.36
N LEU A 440 -17.59 -61.07 50.21
CA LEU A 440 -17.59 -59.86 49.35
C LEU A 440 -19.02 -59.56 48.79
N THR A 441 -19.39 -58.39 48.24
CA THR A 441 -18.71 -57.53 47.24
C THR A 441 -19.28 -56.08 47.18
N VAL A 442 -18.47 -55.09 46.74
CA VAL A 442 -18.87 -53.77 46.14
C VAL A 442 -19.58 -52.77 47.10
N SER A 443 -19.39 -51.43 47.07
CA SER A 443 -18.65 -50.49 46.19
C SER A 443 -17.81 -49.45 46.97
N GLU A 444 -16.91 -48.77 46.24
CA GLU A 444 -16.01 -47.68 46.65
C GLU A 444 -16.70 -46.29 46.68
N SER A 445 -16.16 -45.20 47.26
CA SER A 445 -15.12 -44.98 48.30
C SER A 445 -15.30 -43.56 48.92
N SER A 446 -14.47 -43.16 49.90
CA SER A 446 -14.60 -41.89 50.64
C SER A 446 -13.37 -40.96 50.46
N THR A 447 -13.48 -39.63 50.49
CA THR A 447 -13.44 -38.74 51.68
C THR A 447 -13.62 -37.28 51.21
N LYS A 448 -14.21 -36.27 51.88
CA LYS A 448 -14.41 -35.80 53.29
C LYS A 448 -13.38 -34.78 53.85
N SER A 449 -13.76 -33.49 53.86
CA SER A 449 -13.39 -32.47 54.87
C SER A 449 -14.47 -31.35 54.93
N LYS A 450 -14.54 -30.53 55.99
CA LYS A 450 -15.65 -29.59 56.32
C LYS A 450 -15.19 -28.33 57.10
N THR A 451 -16.12 -27.38 57.33
CA THR A 451 -16.13 -26.27 58.36
C THR A 451 -15.26 -25.03 58.06
N ALA A 452 -15.41 -23.81 58.66
CA ALA A 452 -16.54 -23.00 59.23
C ALA A 452 -15.97 -21.62 59.72
N ALA A 453 -16.69 -20.60 60.25
CA ALA A 453 -17.92 -19.89 59.82
C ALA A 453 -18.18 -18.63 60.71
N THR A 454 -18.90 -17.58 60.22
CA THR A 454 -19.31 -16.33 60.93
C THR A 454 -18.17 -15.34 61.29
N SER A 455 -18.34 -14.07 61.74
CA SER A 455 -19.50 -13.24 62.21
C SER A 455 -19.34 -11.71 61.92
N LYS A 456 -20.18 -10.82 62.53
CA LYS A 456 -20.28 -9.33 62.38
C LYS A 456 -19.29 -8.56 63.34
N THR A 457 -19.13 -7.22 63.49
CA THR A 457 -20.04 -6.03 63.37
C THR A 457 -19.33 -4.63 63.46
N GLN A 458 -19.83 -3.60 62.73
CA GLN A 458 -19.87 -2.10 62.97
C GLN A 458 -18.70 -1.16 63.45
N HIS A 459 -18.44 -0.10 62.64
CA HIS A 459 -18.23 1.37 62.93
C HIS A 459 -17.15 1.88 63.95
N LYS A 460 -16.56 3.12 63.89
CA LYS A 460 -17.04 4.45 63.41
C LYS A 460 -15.93 5.56 63.29
N LYS A 461 -16.04 6.46 62.27
CA LYS A 461 -15.74 7.94 62.24
C LYS A 461 -14.31 8.57 62.12
N THR A 462 -14.33 9.78 61.50
CA THR A 462 -13.34 10.90 61.38
C THR A 462 -12.56 11.04 60.05
N CYS A 463 -12.15 12.28 59.70
CA CYS A 463 -12.29 12.80 58.33
C CYS A 463 -11.45 14.06 57.97
N ARG A 464 -10.84 14.07 56.77
CA ARG A 464 -10.44 15.18 55.83
C ARG A 464 -9.49 14.53 54.78
N LYS A 465 -9.40 14.90 53.50
CA LYS A 465 -9.86 16.06 52.69
C LYS A 465 -10.23 15.56 51.25
N SER A 466 -10.79 16.46 50.41
CA SER A 466 -10.90 16.46 48.92
C SER A 466 -10.22 15.34 48.09
N SER A 467 -10.79 14.81 46.98
CA SER A 467 -11.90 15.31 46.12
C SER A 467 -12.30 14.29 45.03
N ILE A 468 -13.51 14.42 44.45
CA ILE A 468 -13.91 14.14 43.03
C ILE A 468 -13.52 12.76 42.42
N LEU A 469 -14.37 11.93 41.80
CA LEU A 469 -15.83 11.74 41.64
C LEU A 469 -15.97 10.46 40.76
N LYS A 470 -16.94 9.55 41.02
CA LYS A 470 -17.77 8.73 40.07
C LYS A 470 -17.15 8.08 38.79
N GLN A 471 -17.62 6.97 38.18
CA GLN A 471 -18.66 5.93 38.37
C GLN A 471 -18.31 4.77 37.38
N SER A 472 -18.94 3.59 37.28
CA SER A 472 -20.13 2.98 37.93
C SER A 472 -20.16 1.44 37.73
N SER A 473 -20.80 0.75 38.67
CA SER A 473 -21.44 -0.57 38.54
C SER A 473 -22.73 -0.52 37.68
N ALA A 474 -23.42 -1.60 37.28
CA ALA A 474 -23.16 -3.02 37.01
C ALA A 474 -24.52 -3.70 36.66
N ILE A 475 -24.51 -4.99 36.29
CA ILE A 475 -25.67 -5.92 36.27
C ILE A 475 -26.71 -5.75 35.13
N ARG A 476 -26.81 -6.84 34.35
CA ARG A 476 -27.95 -7.44 33.60
C ARG A 476 -29.26 -6.67 33.42
N GLU A 477 -29.76 -6.72 32.19
CA GLU A 477 -31.13 -6.40 31.75
C GLU A 477 -32.08 -7.61 31.92
N SER A 478 -33.39 -7.34 31.93
CA SER A 478 -34.44 -8.26 31.44
C SER A 478 -35.67 -7.46 30.95
N ASP A 479 -36.41 -8.07 30.01
CA ASP A 479 -37.85 -7.88 29.72
C ASP A 479 -38.36 -6.56 29.06
N ASP A 480 -38.39 -6.60 27.72
CA ASP A 480 -39.54 -6.40 26.82
C ASP A 480 -40.40 -5.11 26.66
N GLU A 481 -40.64 -4.82 25.37
CA GLU A 481 -41.88 -4.36 24.69
C GLU A 481 -42.59 -3.01 25.04
N LYS A 482 -42.46 -2.09 24.06
CA LYS A 482 -43.52 -1.26 23.43
C LYS A 482 -44.24 -0.11 24.19
N SER A 483 -43.90 1.11 23.74
CA SER A 483 -44.75 2.32 23.66
C SER A 483 -45.93 2.13 22.66
N PRO A 484 -46.95 3.02 22.51
CA PRO A 484 -46.90 4.51 22.51
C PRO A 484 -47.96 5.18 23.45
N ASN A 485 -48.13 6.50 23.60
CA ASN A 485 -48.11 7.59 22.59
C ASN A 485 -48.09 9.03 23.19
N SER A 486 -47.66 9.99 22.36
CA SER A 486 -48.11 11.40 22.27
C SER A 486 -48.01 12.43 23.44
N GLN A 487 -47.48 13.62 23.05
CA GLN A 487 -48.05 14.97 23.25
C GLN A 487 -47.62 15.94 24.39
N ILE A 488 -47.59 17.23 23.98
CA ILE A 488 -47.92 18.48 24.70
C ILE A 488 -46.86 19.24 25.55
N LEU A 489 -46.36 20.32 24.92
CA LEU A 489 -46.20 21.73 25.38
C LEU A 489 -45.49 22.15 26.69
N ASN A 490 -44.69 23.23 26.51
CA ASN A 490 -44.48 24.40 27.40
C ASN A 490 -43.82 24.24 28.79
N GLY A 491 -42.81 25.10 29.07
CA GLY A 491 -42.63 25.62 30.44
C GLY A 491 -41.24 26.04 30.92
N LYS A 492 -40.77 27.23 30.51
CA LYS A 492 -39.88 28.18 31.25
C LYS A 492 -38.95 27.69 32.40
N GLN A 493 -37.69 28.17 32.33
CA GLN A 493 -36.80 28.53 33.47
C GLN A 493 -36.26 27.35 34.33
N ALA A 494 -35.04 27.39 34.89
CA ALA A 494 -33.89 28.28 34.74
C ALA A 494 -32.58 27.49 35.00
N GLY A 495 -31.40 28.02 34.65
CA GLY A 495 -30.13 27.31 34.90
C GLY A 495 -28.91 27.85 34.14
N LYS A 496 -28.54 29.10 34.38
CA LYS A 496 -27.41 29.79 33.73
C LYS A 496 -26.09 29.03 33.96
N CYS A 497 -25.48 28.49 32.90
CA CYS A 497 -24.11 27.97 32.90
C CYS A 497 -23.18 28.94 32.15
N CYS A 498 -21.96 29.15 32.65
CA CYS A 498 -21.08 30.22 32.20
C CYS A 498 -20.02 29.72 31.19
N CYS A 499 -20.34 29.74 29.90
CA CYS A 499 -19.36 29.71 28.82
C CYS A 499 -19.90 30.44 27.57
N GLU A 500 -19.17 31.44 27.07
CA GLU A 500 -19.55 32.24 25.90
C GLU A 500 -19.17 31.57 24.57
N ALA A 501 -19.59 30.31 24.38
CA ALA A 501 -19.59 29.63 23.10
C ALA A 501 -20.59 28.47 23.10
N GLY A 502 -21.50 28.44 22.12
CA GLY A 502 -22.48 27.35 21.94
C GLY A 502 -21.91 26.05 21.36
N SER A 503 -20.62 25.75 21.60
CA SER A 503 -19.92 24.61 21.01
C SER A 503 -20.33 23.27 21.62
N CYS A 504 -20.32 23.15 22.96
CA CYS A 504 -20.46 21.87 23.66
C CYS A 504 -21.74 21.10 23.29
N VAL A 505 -22.86 21.80 23.07
CA VAL A 505 -24.14 21.18 22.67
C VAL A 505 -24.10 20.67 21.22
N LYS A 506 -23.42 21.38 20.31
CA LYS A 506 -23.18 20.87 18.95
C LYS A 506 -22.27 19.65 18.99
N THR A 507 -21.14 19.70 19.69
CA THR A 507 -20.19 18.58 19.74
C THR A 507 -20.82 17.33 20.36
N MET A 508 -21.63 17.47 21.42
CA MET A 508 -22.38 16.31 21.96
C MET A 508 -23.45 15.79 21.00
N LYS A 509 -24.15 16.66 20.25
CA LYS A 509 -25.11 16.19 19.23
C LYS A 509 -24.38 15.47 18.09
N GLU A 510 -23.32 16.04 17.55
CA GLU A 510 -22.51 15.45 16.47
C GLU A 510 -21.84 14.13 16.90
N LEU A 511 -21.52 13.96 18.19
CA LEU A 511 -21.04 12.69 18.74
C LEU A 511 -22.16 11.65 18.92
N LEU A 512 -23.37 12.05 19.34
CA LEU A 512 -24.52 11.15 19.36
C LEU A 512 -24.98 10.76 17.95
N ASP A 513 -25.03 11.72 17.02
CA ASP A 513 -25.39 11.48 15.62
C ASP A 513 -24.38 10.49 14.99
N LYS A 514 -23.06 10.64 15.24
CA LYS A 514 -22.01 9.70 14.77
C LYS A 514 -22.00 8.35 15.48
N GLU A 515 -22.31 8.28 16.77
CA GLU A 515 -22.50 7.00 17.48
C GLU A 515 -23.73 6.27 16.92
N MET A 516 -24.82 6.99 16.62
CA MET A 516 -26.01 6.44 15.97
C MET A 516 -25.69 5.94 14.54
N GLU A 517 -24.98 6.72 13.73
CA GLU A 517 -24.50 6.32 12.40
C GLU A 517 -23.61 5.07 12.49
N TYR A 518 -22.63 5.04 13.40
CA TYR A 518 -21.74 3.89 13.60
C TYR A 518 -22.49 2.62 14.05
N ARG A 519 -23.46 2.74 14.96
CA ARG A 519 -24.36 1.63 15.37
C ARG A 519 -25.22 1.15 14.21
N GLN A 520 -25.71 2.08 13.38
CA GLN A 520 -26.54 1.78 12.22
C GLN A 520 -25.73 1.12 11.10
N GLU A 521 -24.48 1.53 10.88
CA GLU A 521 -23.52 0.86 9.99
C GLU A 521 -23.17 -0.55 10.50
N GLN A 522 -22.87 -0.73 11.79
CA GLN A 522 -22.63 -2.07 12.34
C GLN A 522 -23.86 -2.98 12.20
N ALA A 523 -25.07 -2.48 12.49
CA ALA A 523 -26.31 -3.23 12.31
C ALA A 523 -26.56 -3.58 10.83
N MET A 524 -26.27 -2.65 9.91
CA MET A 524 -26.39 -2.87 8.47
C MET A 524 -25.36 -3.90 7.96
N GLN A 525 -24.12 -3.84 8.42
CA GLN A 525 -23.08 -4.83 8.12
C GLN A 525 -23.42 -6.22 8.67
N GLN A 526 -24.01 -6.32 9.87
CA GLN A 526 -24.51 -7.59 10.41
C GLN A 526 -25.70 -8.12 9.60
N ILE A 527 -26.63 -7.26 9.20
CA ILE A 527 -27.75 -7.62 8.30
C ILE A 527 -27.23 -8.10 6.94
N ASP A 528 -26.20 -7.46 6.37
CA ASP A 528 -25.62 -7.86 5.09
C ASP A 528 -24.76 -9.13 5.20
N SER A 529 -24.10 -9.38 6.34
CA SER A 529 -23.46 -10.66 6.63
C SER A 529 -24.49 -11.78 6.73
N LEU A 530 -25.60 -11.56 7.45
CA LEU A 530 -26.71 -12.53 7.54
C LEU A 530 -27.46 -12.72 6.22
N ARG A 531 -27.51 -11.70 5.35
CA ARG A 531 -27.99 -11.83 3.96
C ARG A 531 -27.04 -12.68 3.13
N GLN A 532 -25.73 -12.48 3.25
CA GLN A 532 -24.71 -13.28 2.55
C GLN A 532 -24.72 -14.74 3.02
N GLU A 533 -24.85 -15.00 4.32
CA GLU A 533 -25.04 -16.36 4.86
C GLU A 533 -26.36 -16.98 4.36
N LYS A 534 -27.48 -16.25 4.44
CA LYS A 534 -28.77 -16.72 3.90
C LYS A 534 -28.67 -17.04 2.41
N GLU A 535 -27.98 -16.21 1.63
CA GLU A 535 -27.82 -16.40 0.19
C GLU A 535 -26.83 -17.54 -0.13
N TYR A 536 -25.80 -17.74 0.69
CA TYR A 536 -24.90 -18.89 0.63
C TYR A 536 -25.66 -20.21 0.92
N TYR A 537 -26.40 -20.28 2.02
CA TYR A 537 -27.21 -21.47 2.33
C TYR A 537 -28.34 -21.69 1.31
N MET A 538 -28.94 -20.62 0.76
CA MET A 538 -29.86 -20.74 -0.39
C MET A 538 -29.17 -21.29 -1.63
N LYS A 539 -27.95 -20.84 -1.96
CA LYS A 539 -27.16 -21.35 -3.10
C LYS A 539 -26.79 -22.82 -2.91
N GLU A 540 -26.27 -23.21 -1.75
CA GLU A 540 -25.97 -24.62 -1.48
C GLU A 540 -27.24 -25.50 -1.44
N TYR A 541 -28.37 -24.98 -0.94
CA TYR A 541 -29.66 -25.68 -1.01
C TYR A 541 -30.16 -25.87 -2.46
N HIS A 542 -30.01 -24.85 -3.32
CA HIS A 542 -30.34 -24.97 -4.75
C HIS A 542 -29.39 -25.93 -5.48
N LYS A 543 -28.10 -25.89 -5.16
CA LYS A 543 -27.05 -26.75 -5.68
C LYS A 543 -27.31 -28.22 -5.32
N VAL A 544 -27.69 -28.53 -4.08
CA VAL A 544 -28.17 -29.87 -3.68
C VAL A 544 -29.44 -30.26 -4.46
N LEU A 545 -30.38 -29.33 -4.66
CA LEU A 545 -31.58 -29.55 -5.50
C LEU A 545 -31.31 -29.65 -7.01
N GLU A 546 -30.12 -29.28 -7.49
CA GLU A 546 -29.65 -29.49 -8.85
C GLU A 546 -28.83 -30.78 -8.97
N GLU A 547 -28.00 -31.13 -7.97
CA GLU A 547 -27.33 -32.43 -7.87
C GLU A 547 -28.35 -33.60 -7.81
N ILE A 548 -29.50 -33.37 -7.16
CA ILE A 548 -30.65 -34.30 -7.14
C ILE A 548 -31.37 -34.37 -8.50
N ARG A 549 -31.32 -33.32 -9.34
CA ARG A 549 -32.03 -33.27 -10.64
C ARG A 549 -31.19 -33.61 -11.86
N SER A 550 -29.87 -33.42 -11.80
CA SER A 550 -28.99 -33.40 -12.97
C SER A 550 -28.14 -34.66 -13.14
N ARG A 551 -28.51 -35.78 -12.48
CA ARG A 551 -27.78 -37.05 -12.56
C ARG A 551 -28.54 -38.09 -13.41
N PRO A 552 -28.07 -38.44 -14.62
CA PRO A 552 -28.63 -39.55 -15.40
C PRO A 552 -28.48 -40.86 -14.63
N GLY A 553 -29.56 -41.65 -14.55
CA GLY A 553 -29.58 -42.87 -13.74
C GLY A 553 -29.32 -44.14 -14.54
N GLN A 554 -28.51 -45.05 -13.99
CA GLN A 554 -28.56 -46.48 -14.30
C GLN A 554 -27.97 -47.35 -13.18
N GLU A 555 -28.49 -48.59 -13.06
CA GLU A 555 -27.88 -49.77 -12.42
C GLU A 555 -27.66 -49.88 -10.89
N LYS A 556 -28.31 -49.11 -10.01
CA LYS A 556 -28.36 -49.46 -8.55
C LYS A 556 -29.73 -49.36 -7.85
N SER A 557 -30.85 -49.53 -8.58
CA SER A 557 -32.20 -49.36 -7.99
C SER A 557 -33.02 -50.63 -7.72
N ASN A 558 -32.68 -51.82 -8.23
CA ASN A 558 -33.57 -53.00 -8.07
C ASN A 558 -33.55 -53.59 -6.66
N LYS A 559 -32.38 -53.87 -6.06
CA LYS A 559 -32.30 -54.66 -4.81
C LYS A 559 -32.99 -54.03 -3.59
N TYR A 560 -33.21 -52.73 -3.56
CA TYR A 560 -33.99 -52.09 -2.49
C TYR A 560 -35.49 -52.00 -2.82
N GLN A 561 -35.86 -51.88 -4.10
CA GLN A 561 -37.24 -51.97 -4.55
C GLN A 561 -37.79 -53.39 -4.33
N GLU A 562 -37.08 -54.41 -4.84
CA GLU A 562 -37.39 -55.83 -4.65
C GLU A 562 -37.49 -56.17 -3.16
N ARG A 563 -36.54 -55.70 -2.32
CA ARG A 563 -36.57 -55.98 -0.88
C ARG A 563 -37.75 -55.30 -0.16
N ILE A 564 -38.21 -54.15 -0.63
CA ILE A 564 -39.40 -53.49 -0.08
C ILE A 564 -40.68 -54.19 -0.54
N GLU A 565 -40.75 -54.68 -1.78
CA GLU A 565 -41.88 -55.49 -2.26
C GLU A 565 -41.91 -56.90 -1.63
N GLU A 566 -40.76 -57.55 -1.41
CA GLU A 566 -40.63 -58.77 -0.59
C GLU A 566 -41.15 -58.55 0.83
N LEU A 567 -40.79 -57.43 1.48
CA LEU A 567 -41.25 -57.13 2.84
C LEU A 567 -42.74 -56.74 2.87
N LEU A 568 -43.25 -56.03 1.88
CA LEU A 568 -44.68 -55.70 1.76
C LEU A 568 -45.53 -56.93 1.42
N ASN A 569 -45.06 -57.83 0.56
CA ASN A 569 -45.76 -59.07 0.26
C ASN A 569 -45.63 -60.07 1.41
N GLY A 570 -44.46 -60.16 2.06
CA GLY A 570 -44.28 -60.91 3.29
C GLY A 570 -45.17 -60.40 4.44
N MET A 571 -45.41 -59.09 4.56
CA MET A 571 -46.42 -58.55 5.46
C MET A 571 -47.83 -58.98 5.06
N LYS A 572 -48.23 -58.86 3.78
CA LYS A 572 -49.56 -59.33 3.32
C LYS A 572 -49.77 -60.82 3.54
N GLU A 573 -48.75 -61.65 3.31
CA GLU A 573 -48.78 -63.08 3.62
C GLU A 573 -48.93 -63.32 5.13
N LYS A 574 -48.21 -62.58 5.98
CA LYS A 574 -48.37 -62.64 7.44
C LYS A 574 -49.79 -62.21 7.85
N ASP A 575 -50.35 -61.16 7.28
CA ASP A 575 -51.71 -60.69 7.58
C ASP A 575 -52.80 -61.67 7.08
N LEU A 576 -52.58 -62.32 5.93
CA LEU A 576 -53.42 -63.42 5.45
C LEU A 576 -53.29 -64.66 6.35
N THR A 577 -52.09 -64.98 6.82
CA THR A 577 -51.85 -66.09 7.75
C THR A 577 -52.46 -65.80 9.13
N ILE A 578 -52.38 -64.57 9.61
CA ILE A 578 -53.05 -64.11 10.83
C ILE A 578 -54.57 -64.15 10.66
N SER A 579 -55.10 -63.78 9.49
CA SER A 579 -56.53 -63.90 9.18
C SER A 579 -56.98 -65.37 9.10
N ALA A 580 -56.13 -66.26 8.57
CA ALA A 580 -56.34 -67.71 8.59
C ALA A 580 -56.36 -68.25 10.02
N PHE A 581 -55.36 -67.96 10.84
CA PHE A 581 -55.33 -68.35 12.26
C PHE A 581 -56.47 -67.73 13.07
N GLN A 582 -56.93 -66.52 12.78
CA GLN A 582 -58.12 -65.94 13.42
C GLN A 582 -59.41 -66.67 13.03
N ASN A 583 -59.52 -67.18 11.81
CA ASN A 583 -60.63 -68.03 11.40
C ASN A 583 -60.50 -69.46 11.97
N GLU A 584 -59.29 -70.00 12.06
CA GLU A 584 -59.00 -71.29 12.69
C GLU A 584 -59.30 -71.26 14.19
N ILE A 585 -58.96 -70.17 14.89
CA ILE A 585 -59.33 -69.94 16.30
C ILE A 585 -60.86 -69.75 16.46
N ARG A 586 -61.58 -69.26 15.44
CA ARG A 586 -63.06 -69.24 15.45
C ARG A 586 -63.64 -70.63 15.27
N THR A 587 -63.14 -71.44 14.32
CA THR A 587 -63.61 -72.82 14.14
C THR A 587 -63.24 -73.71 15.33
N LEU A 588 -62.03 -73.60 15.88
CA LEU A 588 -61.61 -74.32 17.09
C LEU A 588 -62.38 -73.88 18.34
N ASN A 589 -62.83 -72.63 18.45
CA ASN A 589 -63.77 -72.25 19.52
C ASN A 589 -65.16 -72.84 19.29
N ASN A 590 -65.67 -72.86 18.05
CA ASN A 590 -66.95 -73.51 17.75
C ASN A 590 -66.90 -75.02 18.00
N GLU A 591 -65.80 -75.69 17.66
CA GLU A 591 -65.54 -77.09 18.00
C GLU A 591 -65.37 -77.30 19.50
N LYS A 592 -64.71 -76.39 20.22
CA LYS A 592 -64.63 -76.42 21.69
C LYS A 592 -66.01 -76.32 22.34
N TYR A 593 -66.89 -75.45 21.86
CA TYR A 593 -68.28 -75.39 22.32
C TYR A 593 -69.07 -76.67 21.96
N SER A 594 -68.84 -77.25 20.76
CA SER A 594 -69.44 -78.52 20.34
C SER A 594 -68.96 -79.72 21.18
N LEU A 595 -67.67 -79.78 21.51
CA LEU A 595 -67.04 -80.85 22.29
C LEU A 595 -67.36 -80.73 23.78
N SER A 596 -67.41 -79.52 24.35
CA SER A 596 -67.86 -79.34 25.75
C SER A 596 -69.30 -79.84 25.92
N ALA A 597 -70.20 -79.52 24.98
CA ALA A 597 -71.58 -80.04 24.98
C ALA A 597 -71.67 -81.58 24.84
N ARG A 598 -70.65 -82.24 24.28
CA ARG A 598 -70.53 -83.71 24.18
C ARG A 598 -69.85 -84.37 25.39
N VAL A 599 -69.07 -83.62 26.18
CA VAL A 599 -68.39 -84.15 27.39
C VAL A 599 -69.30 -84.08 28.60
N ASP A 600 -70.10 -83.02 28.75
CA ASP A 600 -71.10 -82.89 29.83
C ASP A 600 -72.27 -83.89 29.72
N SER A 601 -72.40 -84.58 28.59
CA SER A 601 -73.48 -85.54 28.31
C SER A 601 -73.07 -87.02 28.38
N GLN A 602 -71.83 -87.35 28.79
CA GLN A 602 -71.32 -88.73 28.69
C GLN A 602 -70.49 -89.24 29.90
N SER A 603 -70.90 -88.90 31.13
CA SER A 603 -70.18 -89.29 32.37
C SER A 603 -71.05 -89.78 33.55
N LYS A 604 -72.32 -90.17 33.32
CA LYS A 604 -73.24 -90.68 34.38
C LYS A 604 -74.07 -91.92 33.97
N GLN A 605 -73.36 -93.00 33.65
CA GLN A 605 -73.77 -94.40 33.46
C GLN A 605 -72.45 -95.14 33.16
N THR A 606 -72.11 -96.34 33.64
CA THR A 606 -72.77 -97.41 34.44
C THR A 606 -71.75 -97.91 35.51
N SER A 607 -72.10 -98.53 36.65
CA SER A 607 -72.61 -99.91 36.82
C SER A 607 -71.66 -100.99 36.21
N GLU A 608 -71.38 -102.15 36.82
CA GLU A 608 -72.08 -102.85 37.92
C GLU A 608 -71.25 -104.06 38.47
N THR A 609 -71.79 -104.76 39.49
CA THR A 609 -71.70 -106.23 39.78
C THR A 609 -70.35 -106.97 40.00
N GLU A 610 -70.23 -108.12 40.73
CA GLU A 610 -71.05 -108.80 41.76
C GLU A 610 -70.31 -109.98 42.46
N LEU A 611 -70.86 -110.45 43.60
CA LEU A 611 -70.90 -111.86 44.14
C LEU A 611 -69.56 -112.63 44.36
N ASP A 612 -69.46 -113.75 45.08
CA ASP A 612 -70.32 -114.50 46.04
C ASP A 612 -69.35 -115.06 47.15
N GLY A 613 -69.69 -115.66 48.30
CA GLY A 613 -70.90 -116.35 48.75
C GLY A 613 -70.55 -117.49 49.74
N ILE A 614 -71.47 -118.45 49.92
CA ILE A 614 -71.31 -119.78 50.55
C ILE A 614 -71.35 -119.86 52.10
N CYS A 615 -72.59 -119.93 52.60
CA CYS A 615 -73.25 -121.14 53.15
C CYS A 615 -72.52 -122.04 54.20
N GLN A 616 -73.27 -122.48 55.21
CA GLN A 616 -72.78 -123.34 56.30
C GLN A 616 -72.72 -124.85 55.96
N LYS A 617 -71.67 -125.52 56.46
CA LYS A 617 -71.60 -126.93 56.93
C LYS A 617 -72.68 -127.88 56.34
N THR A 618 -72.33 -128.81 55.44
CA THR A 618 -71.80 -130.11 55.91
C THR A 618 -70.95 -130.90 54.91
N SER A 619 -70.56 -130.37 53.74
CA SER A 619 -69.65 -131.06 52.78
C SER A 619 -68.15 -130.94 53.17
N CYS A 620 -67.86 -130.99 54.47
CA CYS A 620 -66.74 -130.27 55.09
C CYS A 620 -65.44 -131.08 55.27
N ARG A 621 -65.21 -132.14 54.46
CA ARG A 621 -63.95 -132.92 54.46
C ARG A 621 -63.25 -133.04 53.09
N ARG A 622 -63.91 -132.65 51.99
CA ARG A 622 -63.30 -132.64 50.64
C ARG A 622 -62.83 -131.23 50.26
N LYS A 623 -63.76 -130.26 50.30
CA LYS A 623 -63.45 -128.81 50.21
C LYS A 623 -62.38 -128.33 51.19
N ALA A 624 -62.17 -129.01 52.32
CA ALA A 624 -61.14 -128.67 53.29
C ALA A 624 -59.70 -128.85 52.77
N ARG A 625 -59.46 -129.71 51.77
CA ARG A 625 -58.14 -129.84 51.12
C ARG A 625 -57.98 -128.86 49.96
N GLU A 626 -59.03 -128.70 49.16
CA GLU A 626 -59.10 -127.72 48.06
C GLU A 626 -58.92 -126.28 48.59
N LEU A 627 -59.57 -125.93 49.71
CA LEU A 627 -59.38 -124.65 50.39
C LEU A 627 -57.97 -124.45 50.96
N GLU A 628 -57.26 -125.51 51.38
CA GLU A 628 -55.91 -125.35 51.91
C GLU A 628 -54.88 -125.12 50.79
N VAL A 629 -55.09 -125.75 49.62
CA VAL A 629 -54.33 -125.43 48.39
C VAL A 629 -54.61 -123.99 47.96
N HIS A 630 -55.88 -123.60 47.80
CA HIS A 630 -56.24 -122.24 47.40
C HIS A 630 -55.82 -121.16 48.42
N LYS A 631 -55.68 -121.49 49.72
CA LYS A 631 -55.07 -120.59 50.70
C LYS A 631 -53.56 -120.42 50.50
N GLU A 632 -52.81 -121.48 50.18
CA GLU A 632 -51.38 -121.34 49.89
C GLU A 632 -51.15 -120.65 48.54
N GLU A 633 -52.02 -120.86 47.55
CA GLU A 633 -52.05 -120.07 46.31
C GLU A 633 -52.36 -118.59 46.60
N LEU A 634 -53.38 -118.28 47.40
CA LEU A 634 -53.67 -116.90 47.83
C LEU A 634 -52.52 -116.29 48.61
N LYS A 635 -51.89 -117.00 49.56
CA LYS A 635 -50.68 -116.56 50.25
C LYS A 635 -49.50 -116.35 49.29
N HIS A 636 -49.41 -117.13 48.21
CA HIS A 636 -48.38 -116.95 47.19
C HIS A 636 -48.65 -115.69 46.37
N ILE A 637 -49.88 -115.49 45.91
CA ILE A 637 -50.32 -114.30 45.18
C ILE A 637 -50.22 -113.05 46.07
N GLU A 638 -50.51 -113.13 47.37
CA GLU A 638 -50.28 -112.04 48.33
C GLU A 638 -48.80 -111.72 48.49
N LYS A 639 -47.91 -112.72 48.57
CA LYS A 639 -46.46 -112.50 48.59
C LYS A 639 -45.96 -111.88 47.29
N GLU A 640 -46.48 -112.31 46.15
CA GLU A 640 -46.14 -111.74 44.84
C GLU A 640 -46.68 -110.33 44.65
N ASN A 641 -47.92 -110.05 45.05
CA ASN A 641 -48.53 -108.73 44.99
C ASN A 641 -47.83 -107.75 45.95
N ASN A 642 -47.47 -108.19 47.17
CA ASN A 642 -46.63 -107.39 48.07
C ASN A 642 -45.22 -107.19 47.49
N SER A 643 -44.61 -108.19 46.86
CA SER A 643 -43.32 -108.08 46.16
C SER A 643 -43.38 -107.10 44.98
N LEU A 644 -44.45 -107.15 44.18
CA LEU A 644 -44.73 -106.21 43.10
C LEU A 644 -44.99 -104.79 43.63
N LYS A 645 -45.74 -104.65 44.72
CA LYS A 645 -46.00 -103.36 45.37
C LYS A 645 -44.71 -102.73 45.92
N ILE A 646 -43.82 -103.52 46.53
CA ILE A 646 -42.50 -103.08 46.98
C ILE A 646 -41.61 -102.70 45.77
N LYS A 647 -41.64 -103.48 44.68
CA LYS A 647 -40.91 -103.14 43.43
C LYS A 647 -41.44 -101.85 42.79
N ILE A 648 -42.75 -101.67 42.70
CA ILE A 648 -43.39 -100.45 42.18
C ILE A 648 -43.07 -99.26 43.07
N GLN A 649 -43.09 -99.43 44.40
CA GLN A 649 -42.66 -98.39 45.34
C GLN A 649 -41.19 -98.02 45.12
N ALA A 650 -40.27 -98.98 45.03
CA ALA A 650 -38.86 -98.72 44.78
C ALA A 650 -38.59 -98.08 43.39
N LEU A 651 -39.37 -98.46 42.36
CA LEU A 651 -39.33 -97.81 41.04
C LEU A 651 -39.87 -96.38 41.08
N ASN A 652 -40.92 -96.11 41.86
CA ASN A 652 -41.43 -94.75 42.07
C ASN A 652 -40.44 -93.90 42.88
N GLU A 653 -39.83 -94.44 43.93
CA GLU A 653 -38.82 -93.75 44.75
C GLU A 653 -37.56 -93.43 43.94
N THR A 654 -37.07 -94.37 43.13
CA THR A 654 -35.92 -94.13 42.22
C THR A 654 -36.26 -93.13 41.11
N THR A 655 -37.43 -93.23 40.47
CA THR A 655 -37.81 -92.26 39.42
C THR A 655 -38.11 -90.86 39.97
N VAL A 656 -38.63 -90.73 41.20
CA VAL A 656 -38.74 -89.43 41.88
C VAL A 656 -37.35 -88.88 42.21
N PHE A 657 -36.44 -89.70 42.74
CA PHE A 657 -35.06 -89.29 43.04
C PHE A 657 -34.31 -88.83 41.78
N ASP A 658 -34.40 -89.57 40.66
CA ASP A 658 -33.79 -89.15 39.40
C ASP A 658 -34.49 -87.91 38.81
N GLN A 659 -35.81 -87.74 38.98
CA GLN A 659 -36.47 -86.47 38.61
C GLN A 659 -35.98 -85.28 39.44
N GLU A 660 -35.79 -85.43 40.75
CA GLU A 660 -35.24 -84.36 41.61
C GLU A 660 -33.78 -84.06 41.27
N ARG A 661 -32.98 -85.09 41.04
CA ARG A 661 -31.60 -84.98 40.57
C ARG A 661 -31.50 -84.24 39.22
N MET A 662 -32.37 -84.57 38.27
CA MET A 662 -32.42 -83.91 36.97
C MET A 662 -32.92 -82.46 37.09
N LYS A 663 -33.97 -82.20 37.89
CA LYS A 663 -34.43 -80.82 38.20
C LYS A 663 -33.30 -79.98 38.80
N LYS A 664 -32.52 -80.54 39.74
CA LYS A 664 -31.38 -79.86 40.35
C LYS A 664 -30.26 -79.59 39.34
N ALA A 665 -29.95 -80.56 38.47
CA ALA A 665 -28.99 -80.37 37.38
C ALA A 665 -29.45 -79.30 36.38
N PHE A 666 -30.74 -79.23 36.06
CA PHE A 666 -31.32 -78.15 35.25
C PHE A 666 -31.19 -76.79 35.95
N GLN A 667 -31.54 -76.67 37.24
CA GLN A 667 -31.39 -75.43 38.00
C GLN A 667 -29.93 -74.97 38.11
N GLU A 668 -28.99 -75.91 38.27
CA GLU A 668 -27.56 -75.62 38.25
C GLU A 668 -27.11 -75.13 36.86
N MET A 669 -27.58 -75.77 35.78
CA MET A 669 -27.29 -75.39 34.39
C MET A 669 -27.92 -74.04 34.00
N GLU A 670 -29.16 -73.77 34.38
CA GLU A 670 -29.82 -72.45 34.26
C GLU A 670 -29.03 -71.37 35.02
N GLY A 671 -28.60 -71.68 36.25
CA GLY A 671 -27.73 -70.81 37.03
C GLY A 671 -26.35 -70.56 36.40
N HIS A 672 -25.83 -71.50 35.60
CA HIS A 672 -24.62 -71.31 34.80
C HIS A 672 -24.88 -70.49 33.53
N ILE A 673 -25.99 -70.71 32.83
CA ILE A 673 -26.40 -69.91 31.66
C ILE A 673 -26.60 -68.46 32.06
N LEU A 674 -27.32 -68.19 33.15
CA LEU A 674 -27.54 -66.83 33.66
C LEU A 674 -26.25 -66.10 34.05
N LYS A 675 -25.23 -66.81 34.56
CA LYS A 675 -23.89 -66.24 34.80
C LYS A 675 -23.19 -65.86 33.51
N LEU A 676 -23.14 -66.78 32.53
CA LEU A 676 -22.55 -66.51 31.22
C LEU A 676 -23.29 -65.39 30.46
N GLU A 677 -24.60 -65.24 30.65
CA GLU A 677 -25.38 -64.12 30.10
C GLU A 677 -25.10 -62.78 30.81
N ASN A 678 -24.87 -62.80 32.13
CA ASN A 678 -24.39 -61.61 32.87
C ASN A 678 -23.00 -61.21 32.37
N GLU A 679 -22.04 -62.14 32.39
CA GLU A 679 -20.67 -61.93 31.92
C GLU A 679 -20.63 -61.42 30.47
N ARG A 680 -21.46 -61.98 29.57
CA ARG A 680 -21.59 -61.49 28.19
C ARG A 680 -22.17 -60.08 28.14
N ARG A 681 -23.17 -59.74 28.95
CA ARG A 681 -23.74 -58.37 29.02
C ARG A 681 -22.70 -57.37 29.53
N ASP A 682 -21.96 -57.72 30.57
CA ASP A 682 -20.93 -56.86 31.16
C ASP A 682 -19.75 -56.65 30.18
N LEU A 683 -19.33 -57.70 29.47
CA LEU A 683 -18.34 -57.61 28.39
C LEU A 683 -18.82 -56.74 27.22
N VAL A 684 -20.10 -56.84 26.82
CA VAL A 684 -20.67 -55.97 25.77
C VAL A 684 -20.74 -54.51 26.22
N VAL A 685 -21.12 -54.24 27.48
CA VAL A 685 -21.09 -52.88 28.04
C VAL A 685 -19.66 -52.33 28.12
N SER A 686 -18.69 -53.16 28.54
CA SER A 686 -17.27 -52.82 28.55
C SER A 686 -16.72 -52.56 27.13
N GLN A 687 -17.17 -53.33 26.13
CA GLN A 687 -16.77 -53.13 24.72
C GLN A 687 -17.39 -51.86 24.14
N CYS A 688 -18.66 -51.59 24.39
CA CYS A 688 -19.35 -50.38 23.93
C CYS A 688 -18.77 -49.11 24.55
N THR A 689 -18.49 -49.11 25.86
CA THR A 689 -17.82 -47.97 26.53
C THR A 689 -16.39 -47.80 26.04
N SER A 690 -15.61 -48.87 25.89
CA SER A 690 -14.26 -48.79 25.30
C SER A 690 -14.29 -48.24 23.87
N ARG A 691 -15.27 -48.65 23.05
CA ARG A 691 -15.44 -48.13 21.68
C ARG A 691 -15.83 -46.66 21.67
N SER A 692 -16.72 -46.22 22.57
CA SER A 692 -17.09 -44.81 22.73
C SER A 692 -15.91 -43.94 23.18
N ASN A 693 -15.04 -44.48 24.03
CA ASN A 693 -13.81 -43.80 24.45
C ASN A 693 -12.80 -43.72 23.29
N VAL A 694 -12.69 -44.75 22.46
CA VAL A 694 -11.85 -44.72 21.25
C VAL A 694 -12.36 -43.67 20.25
N THR A 695 -13.67 -43.62 19.96
CA THR A 695 -14.21 -42.59 19.05
C THR A 695 -14.04 -41.18 19.60
N GLN A 696 -14.23 -40.95 20.91
CA GLN A 696 -13.94 -39.65 21.52
C GLN A 696 -12.47 -39.27 21.39
N LEU A 697 -11.54 -40.19 21.64
CA LEU A 697 -10.09 -39.93 21.48
C LEU A 697 -9.70 -39.72 20.01
N GLU A 698 -10.38 -40.37 19.06
CA GLU A 698 -10.21 -40.13 17.62
C GLU A 698 -10.71 -38.73 17.22
N GLU A 699 -11.88 -38.31 17.71
CA GLU A 699 -12.44 -36.97 17.55
C GLU A 699 -11.53 -35.89 18.17
N ASP A 700 -11.07 -36.08 19.42
CA ASP A 700 -10.12 -35.18 20.09
C ASP A 700 -8.81 -35.08 19.30
N CYS A 701 -8.29 -36.21 18.79
CA CYS A 701 -7.09 -36.23 17.95
C CYS A 701 -7.31 -35.59 16.57
N ASN A 702 -8.53 -35.65 16.01
CA ASN A 702 -8.89 -34.93 14.78
C ASN A 702 -8.92 -33.42 15.04
N LEU A 703 -9.58 -32.98 16.12
CA LEU A 703 -9.67 -31.58 16.54
C LEU A 703 -8.29 -30.98 16.83
N LEU A 704 -7.43 -31.70 17.56
CA LEU A 704 -6.05 -31.27 17.81
C LEU A 704 -5.21 -31.18 16.53
N ARG A 705 -5.40 -32.09 15.56
CA ARG A 705 -4.75 -32.00 14.24
C ARG A 705 -5.25 -30.81 13.41
N GLU A 706 -6.54 -30.46 13.51
CA GLU A 706 -7.13 -29.29 12.86
C GLU A 706 -6.64 -27.98 13.50
N GLN A 707 -6.59 -27.90 14.84
CA GLN A 707 -6.00 -26.77 15.57
C GLN A 707 -4.51 -26.59 15.26
N LEU A 708 -3.75 -27.68 15.15
CA LEU A 708 -2.35 -27.63 14.72
C LEU A 708 -2.19 -27.16 13.26
N ARG A 709 -3.13 -27.53 12.38
CA ARG A 709 -3.16 -27.05 10.98
C ARG A 709 -3.50 -25.56 10.91
N SER A 710 -4.49 -25.12 11.68
CA SER A 710 -4.90 -23.71 11.80
C SER A 710 -3.75 -22.85 12.32
N THR A 711 -3.16 -23.18 13.47
CA THR A 711 -2.02 -22.45 14.05
C THR A 711 -0.77 -22.48 13.17
N LYS A 712 -0.53 -23.54 12.39
CA LYS A 712 0.54 -23.59 11.38
C LYS A 712 0.28 -22.66 10.20
N ASN A 713 -0.98 -22.55 9.74
CA ASN A 713 -1.36 -21.59 8.70
C ASN A 713 -1.24 -20.15 9.22
N GLU A 714 -1.71 -19.89 10.44
CA GLU A 714 -1.57 -18.61 11.14
C GLU A 714 -0.09 -18.19 11.21
N LEU A 715 0.80 -19.07 11.68
CA LEU A 715 2.25 -18.84 11.72
C LEU A 715 2.86 -18.54 10.34
N ASN A 716 2.36 -19.18 9.27
CA ASN A 716 2.83 -18.92 7.91
C ASN A 716 2.33 -17.55 7.40
N ASN A 717 1.09 -17.17 7.70
CA ASN A 717 0.53 -15.85 7.39
C ASN A 717 1.31 -14.75 8.13
N GLN A 718 1.58 -14.92 9.43
CA GLN A 718 2.37 -13.97 10.21
C GLN A 718 3.82 -13.84 9.68
N LYS A 719 4.43 -14.92 9.17
CA LYS A 719 5.73 -14.87 8.47
C LYS A 719 5.66 -14.12 7.13
N ALA A 720 4.59 -14.29 6.35
CA ALA A 720 4.38 -13.55 5.11
C ALA A 720 4.20 -12.05 5.40
N ASN A 721 3.35 -11.71 6.38
CA ASN A 721 3.13 -10.34 6.85
C ASN A 721 4.43 -9.70 7.36
N TYR A 722 5.24 -10.43 8.15
CA TYR A 722 6.54 -9.96 8.61
C TYR A 722 7.51 -9.68 7.45
N ASN A 723 7.60 -10.58 6.46
CA ASN A 723 8.45 -10.37 5.29
C ASN A 723 7.99 -9.17 4.44
N GLN A 724 6.68 -8.98 4.28
CA GLN A 724 6.11 -7.81 3.59
C GLN A 724 6.39 -6.52 4.35
N LEU A 725 6.20 -6.51 5.68
CA LEU A 725 6.52 -5.36 6.53
C LEU A 725 8.01 -5.04 6.52
N LYS A 726 8.89 -6.06 6.48
CA LYS A 726 10.33 -5.86 6.29
C LYS A 726 10.63 -5.21 4.93
N ILE A 727 10.06 -5.70 3.83
CA ILE A 727 10.28 -5.09 2.50
C ILE A 727 9.82 -3.62 2.49
N LEU A 728 8.71 -3.29 3.15
CA LEU A 728 8.25 -1.91 3.34
C LEU A 728 9.20 -1.08 4.22
N HIS A 729 9.79 -1.67 5.26
CA HIS A 729 10.82 -1.01 6.08
C HIS A 729 12.09 -0.74 5.27
N ASP A 730 12.63 -1.76 4.59
CA ASP A 730 13.79 -1.66 3.69
C ASP A 730 13.54 -0.66 2.54
N GLN A 731 12.29 -0.38 2.16
CA GLN A 731 11.90 0.66 1.19
C GLN A 731 11.82 2.06 1.84
N THR A 732 11.20 2.19 3.02
CA THR A 732 11.08 3.48 3.72
C THR A 732 12.43 3.99 4.23
N GLU A 733 13.34 3.11 4.65
CA GLU A 733 14.72 3.47 5.00
C GLU A 733 15.50 4.02 3.78
N ARG A 734 15.36 3.40 2.60
CA ARG A 734 15.95 3.94 1.36
C ARG A 734 15.37 5.30 0.99
N ALA A 735 14.05 5.45 1.03
CA ALA A 735 13.39 6.73 0.77
C ALA A 735 13.80 7.84 1.76
N LEU A 736 14.00 7.48 3.04
CA LEU A 736 14.52 8.39 4.07
C LEU A 736 15.98 8.80 3.78
N ASN A 737 16.85 7.85 3.46
CA ASN A 737 18.25 8.12 3.12
C ASN A 737 18.38 9.00 1.86
N GLU A 738 17.53 8.77 0.85
CA GLU A 738 17.45 9.67 -0.32
C GLU A 738 16.97 11.07 0.05
N ALA A 739 15.96 11.19 0.93
CA ALA A 739 15.42 12.48 1.37
C ALA A 739 16.46 13.26 2.20
N GLN A 740 17.19 12.58 3.09
CA GLN A 740 18.32 13.16 3.82
C GLN A 740 19.44 13.61 2.87
N THR A 741 19.77 12.80 1.86
CA THR A 741 20.79 13.14 0.86
C THR A 741 20.35 14.35 0.00
N ARG A 742 19.05 14.46 -0.31
CA ARG A 742 18.47 15.64 -0.99
C ARG A 742 18.49 16.88 -0.10
N LEU A 743 18.14 16.75 1.19
CA LEU A 743 18.21 17.84 2.16
C LEU A 743 19.65 18.37 2.31
N LEU A 744 20.63 17.49 2.51
CA LEU A 744 22.04 17.87 2.65
C LEU A 744 22.57 18.63 1.43
N ARG A 745 22.16 18.23 0.21
CA ARG A 745 22.49 18.99 -1.02
C ARG A 745 21.88 20.39 -0.97
N ALA A 746 20.58 20.50 -0.71
CA ALA A 746 19.89 21.78 -0.60
C ALA A 746 20.49 22.69 0.49
N GLU A 747 20.93 22.13 1.62
CA GLU A 747 21.66 22.85 2.67
C GLU A 747 23.01 23.39 2.17
N THR A 748 23.80 22.58 1.46
CA THR A 748 25.07 23.05 0.86
C THR A 748 24.88 24.06 -0.27
N GLU A 749 23.83 23.93 -1.07
CA GLU A 749 23.47 24.88 -2.13
C GLU A 749 23.01 26.22 -1.55
N LEU A 750 22.17 26.18 -0.50
CA LEU A 750 21.76 27.34 0.29
C LEU A 750 22.96 28.02 0.96
N GLN A 751 23.87 27.26 1.58
CA GLN A 751 25.09 27.79 2.18
C GLN A 751 25.98 28.47 1.12
N SER A 752 26.15 27.84 -0.05
CA SER A 752 26.87 28.47 -1.17
C SER A 752 26.21 29.79 -1.59
N SER A 753 24.89 29.84 -1.64
CA SER A 753 24.11 31.02 -2.01
C SER A 753 24.23 32.13 -0.95
N GLN A 754 24.20 31.78 0.34
CA GLN A 754 24.47 32.71 1.44
C GLN A 754 25.90 33.26 1.39
N THR A 755 26.91 32.46 1.02
CA THR A 755 28.28 33.00 0.85
C THR A 755 28.39 33.95 -0.34
N LYS A 756 27.70 33.68 -1.46
CA LYS A 756 27.61 34.59 -2.63
C LYS A 756 26.91 35.90 -2.28
N ILE A 757 25.77 35.83 -1.58
CA ILE A 757 25.06 37.03 -1.08
C ILE A 757 25.97 37.81 -0.11
N SER A 758 26.75 37.11 0.72
CA SER A 758 27.71 37.75 1.64
C SER A 758 28.90 38.39 0.93
N SER A 759 29.34 37.90 -0.24
CA SER A 759 30.39 38.56 -1.03
C SER A 759 29.84 39.75 -1.80
N THR A 760 28.72 39.61 -2.52
CA THR A 760 28.11 40.71 -3.26
C THR A 760 27.69 41.85 -2.33
N HIS A 761 27.17 41.58 -1.13
CA HIS A 761 26.84 42.63 -0.17
C HIS A 761 28.08 43.40 0.34
N ARG A 762 29.26 42.76 0.44
CA ARG A 762 30.53 43.44 0.73
C ARG A 762 31.01 44.30 -0.45
N GLU A 763 30.76 43.86 -1.68
CA GLU A 763 31.05 44.60 -2.90
C GLU A 763 30.14 45.83 -3.03
N THR A 764 28.83 45.68 -2.81
CA THR A 764 27.87 46.80 -2.72
C THR A 764 28.29 47.81 -1.66
N ALA A 765 28.59 47.35 -0.44
CA ALA A 765 29.12 48.21 0.62
C ALA A 765 30.52 48.79 0.29
N GLY A 766 31.22 48.27 -0.72
CA GLY A 766 32.41 48.84 -1.34
C GLY A 766 32.08 50.03 -2.23
N TYR A 767 31.21 49.81 -3.22
CA TYR A 767 30.74 50.85 -4.14
C TYR A 767 30.01 51.99 -3.41
N GLU A 768 29.23 51.72 -2.36
CA GLU A 768 28.60 52.74 -1.52
C GLU A 768 29.65 53.67 -0.86
N ARG A 769 30.76 53.11 -0.35
CA ARG A 769 31.87 53.89 0.22
C ARG A 769 32.64 54.69 -0.83
N GLU A 770 32.68 54.22 -2.08
CA GLU A 770 33.33 54.90 -3.19
C GLU A 770 32.45 56.04 -3.73
N ILE A 771 31.14 55.79 -3.91
CA ILE A 771 30.12 56.80 -4.20
C ILE A 771 30.15 57.91 -3.13
N GLY A 772 30.23 57.55 -1.84
CA GLY A 772 30.32 58.53 -0.75
C GLY A 772 31.57 59.41 -0.80
N LYS A 773 32.71 58.88 -1.26
CA LYS A 773 33.92 59.70 -1.52
C LYS A 773 33.70 60.65 -2.69
N LEU A 774 33.27 60.12 -3.83
CA LEU A 774 33.04 60.91 -5.05
C LEU A 774 31.99 62.00 -4.84
N GLN A 775 30.95 61.76 -4.03
CA GLN A 775 30.00 62.78 -3.59
C GLN A 775 30.67 63.87 -2.75
N GLY A 776 31.55 63.51 -1.81
CA GLY A 776 32.36 64.48 -1.05
C GLY A 776 33.29 65.31 -1.93
N ASP A 777 33.98 64.68 -2.89
CA ASP A 777 34.84 65.37 -3.85
C ASP A 777 34.04 66.35 -4.73
N ILE A 778 32.84 65.93 -5.18
CA ILE A 778 31.88 66.79 -5.89
C ILE A 778 31.43 67.98 -5.01
N GLU A 779 31.19 67.77 -3.71
CA GLU A 779 30.84 68.84 -2.76
C GLU A 779 31.97 69.87 -2.62
N VAL A 780 33.22 69.39 -2.50
CA VAL A 780 34.42 70.23 -2.45
C VAL A 780 34.60 71.02 -3.75
N MET A 781 34.41 70.39 -4.91
CA MET A 781 34.49 71.07 -6.21
C MET A 781 33.42 72.15 -6.37
N LYS A 782 32.17 71.89 -5.93
CA LYS A 782 31.11 72.94 -5.89
C LYS A 782 31.48 74.10 -4.98
N MET A 783 32.06 73.83 -3.81
CA MET A 783 32.54 74.87 -2.90
C MET A 783 33.66 75.72 -3.53
N GLN A 784 34.58 75.08 -4.25
CA GLN A 784 35.65 75.79 -4.96
C GLN A 784 35.11 76.66 -6.11
N LEU A 785 34.17 76.15 -6.91
CA LEU A 785 33.48 76.94 -7.95
C LEU A 785 32.75 78.15 -7.34
N SER A 786 31.95 77.94 -6.29
CA SER A 786 31.26 79.05 -5.60
C SER A 786 32.20 80.07 -4.96
N LYS A 787 33.46 79.70 -4.65
CA LYS A 787 34.49 80.66 -4.26
C LYS A 787 35.02 81.41 -5.48
N ILE A 788 35.37 80.72 -6.57
CA ILE A 788 35.88 81.35 -7.80
C ILE A 788 34.87 82.35 -8.37
N ASP A 789 33.57 82.05 -8.33
CA ASP A 789 32.52 82.99 -8.74
C ASP A 789 32.51 84.27 -7.88
N LYS A 790 32.69 84.16 -6.56
CA LYS A 790 32.79 85.33 -5.66
C LYS A 790 34.08 86.11 -5.89
N ASP A 791 35.22 85.43 -5.97
CA ASP A 791 36.52 86.05 -6.25
C ASP A 791 36.45 86.81 -7.61
N LYS A 792 35.74 86.27 -8.61
CA LYS A 792 35.45 86.89 -9.91
C LYS A 792 34.54 88.11 -9.79
N ASP A 793 33.45 88.02 -9.05
CA ASP A 793 32.51 89.12 -8.89
C ASP A 793 33.15 90.27 -8.08
N GLU A 794 33.97 89.99 -7.07
CA GLU A 794 34.80 90.98 -6.38
C GLU A 794 35.80 91.66 -7.34
N LEU A 795 36.47 90.90 -8.21
CA LEU A 795 37.38 91.46 -9.22
C LEU A 795 36.65 92.33 -10.25
N LEU A 796 35.42 91.97 -10.67
CA LEU A 796 34.58 92.79 -11.55
C LEU A 796 34.25 94.14 -10.89
N ASN A 797 33.75 94.13 -9.65
CA ASN A 797 33.47 95.37 -8.90
C ASN A 797 34.73 96.26 -8.78
N VAL A 798 35.93 95.67 -8.62
CA VAL A 798 37.20 96.41 -8.59
C VAL A 798 37.62 96.95 -9.96
N VAL A 799 37.25 96.29 -11.07
CA VAL A 799 37.47 96.79 -12.43
C VAL A 799 36.52 97.95 -12.75
N ASP A 800 35.25 97.83 -12.38
CA ASP A 800 34.25 98.89 -12.62
C ASP A 800 34.60 100.16 -11.84
N ALA A 801 34.89 100.05 -10.54
CA ALA A 801 35.31 101.19 -9.72
C ALA A 801 36.63 101.85 -10.20
N LYS A 802 37.53 101.07 -10.83
CA LYS A 802 38.73 101.63 -11.50
C LYS A 802 38.37 102.32 -12.81
N THR A 803 37.40 101.81 -13.56
CA THR A 803 36.94 102.38 -14.83
C THR A 803 36.23 103.71 -14.62
N GLU A 804 35.32 103.79 -13.63
CA GLU A 804 34.75 105.05 -13.16
C GLU A 804 35.83 106.05 -12.74
N LYS A 805 36.88 105.57 -12.04
CA LYS A 805 37.97 106.44 -11.60
C LYS A 805 38.85 106.93 -12.75
N ILE A 806 39.00 106.14 -13.81
CA ILE A 806 39.68 106.55 -15.05
C ILE A 806 38.87 107.62 -15.76
N ASP A 807 37.57 107.40 -16.02
CA ASP A 807 36.71 108.40 -16.69
C ASP A 807 36.70 109.74 -15.94
N PHE A 808 36.57 109.71 -14.60
CA PHE A 808 36.66 110.91 -13.76
C PHE A 808 38.01 111.65 -13.91
N LEU A 809 39.12 110.91 -14.00
CA LEU A 809 40.46 111.50 -14.18
C LEU A 809 40.68 112.00 -15.62
N GLU A 810 40.12 111.34 -16.63
CA GLU A 810 40.13 111.80 -18.02
C GLU A 810 39.26 113.05 -18.21
N GLY A 811 38.13 113.13 -17.52
CA GLY A 811 37.31 114.35 -17.41
C GLY A 811 38.12 115.52 -16.84
N GLN A 812 38.78 115.35 -15.69
CA GLN A 812 39.67 116.37 -15.15
C GLN A 812 40.84 116.70 -16.10
N LEU A 813 41.45 115.70 -16.74
CA LEU A 813 42.52 115.92 -17.71
C LEU A 813 42.04 116.75 -18.91
N LYS A 814 40.79 116.55 -19.35
CA LYS A 814 40.13 117.32 -20.42
C LYS A 814 39.84 118.75 -19.98
N GLU A 815 39.33 118.98 -18.77
CA GLU A 815 39.18 120.32 -18.20
C GLU A 815 40.53 121.06 -18.10
N LYS A 816 41.57 120.38 -17.60
CA LYS A 816 42.92 120.97 -17.52
C LYS A 816 43.52 121.23 -18.91
N LYS A 817 43.28 120.36 -19.90
CA LYS A 817 43.65 120.62 -21.31
C LYS A 817 42.95 121.86 -21.87
N ASN A 818 41.64 122.01 -21.63
CA ASN A 818 40.89 123.21 -22.07
C ASN A 818 41.42 124.49 -21.39
N LEU A 819 41.73 124.43 -20.09
CA LEU A 819 42.32 125.54 -19.35
C LEU A 819 43.73 125.89 -19.86
N ILE A 820 44.56 124.87 -20.12
CA ILE A 820 45.87 125.05 -20.76
C ILE A 820 45.71 125.69 -22.13
N GLN A 821 44.77 125.24 -22.97
CA GLN A 821 44.52 125.83 -24.30
C GLN A 821 44.08 127.30 -24.21
N SER A 822 43.31 127.67 -23.18
CA SER A 822 42.97 129.07 -22.90
C SER A 822 44.20 129.89 -22.54
N LEU A 823 45.02 129.41 -21.59
CA LEU A 823 46.26 130.06 -21.16
C LEU A 823 47.31 130.10 -22.29
N GLU A 824 47.36 129.10 -23.16
CA GLU A 824 48.19 129.07 -24.36
C GLU A 824 47.77 130.15 -25.36
N SER A 825 46.47 130.47 -25.46
CA SER A 825 45.99 131.57 -26.31
C SER A 825 46.39 132.95 -25.76
N GLU A 826 46.30 133.15 -24.44
CA GLU A 826 46.77 134.36 -23.75
C GLU A 826 48.30 134.50 -23.85
N VAL A 827 49.03 133.41 -23.62
CA VAL A 827 50.47 133.30 -23.85
C VAL A 827 50.83 133.51 -25.32
N LYS A 828 49.97 133.18 -26.29
CA LYS A 828 50.19 133.47 -27.72
C LYS A 828 50.13 134.97 -28.01
N ASP A 829 49.26 135.72 -27.34
CA ASP A 829 49.21 137.18 -27.44
C ASP A 829 50.36 137.89 -26.70
N LEU A 830 50.85 137.31 -25.60
CA LEU A 830 52.11 137.74 -25.00
C LEU A 830 53.31 137.40 -25.89
N ARG A 831 53.34 136.20 -26.50
CA ARG A 831 54.38 135.78 -27.46
C ARG A 831 54.38 136.62 -28.75
N ARG A 832 53.25 137.20 -29.18
CA ARG A 832 53.23 138.19 -30.27
C ARG A 832 54.02 139.47 -29.94
N LYS A 833 54.10 139.85 -28.65
CA LYS A 833 54.90 140.98 -28.18
C LYS A 833 56.38 140.59 -28.00
N VAL A 834 56.64 139.36 -27.53
CA VAL A 834 58.00 138.82 -27.33
C VAL A 834 58.66 138.34 -28.64
N GLY A 835 57.89 137.96 -29.66
CA GLY A 835 58.38 137.36 -30.91
C GLY A 835 59.46 138.20 -31.60
N LYS A 836 59.24 139.52 -31.68
CA LYS A 836 60.20 140.50 -32.24
C LYS A 836 61.58 140.52 -31.54
N ILE A 837 61.70 139.92 -30.36
CA ILE A 837 62.94 139.78 -29.57
C ILE A 837 63.40 138.30 -29.55
N SER A 838 62.49 137.37 -29.82
CA SER A 838 62.73 135.91 -29.77
C SER A 838 63.25 135.32 -31.08
N ASP A 839 62.97 135.95 -32.22
CA ASP A 839 63.29 135.38 -33.54
C ASP A 839 64.80 135.19 -33.76
N GLU A 840 65.64 136.05 -33.15
CA GLU A 840 67.11 135.89 -33.14
C GLU A 840 67.59 134.74 -32.25
N THR A 841 66.84 134.37 -31.21
CA THR A 841 67.19 133.28 -30.28
C THR A 841 66.69 131.91 -30.77
N ASN A 842 65.53 131.88 -31.45
CA ASN A 842 64.85 130.64 -31.87
C ASN A 842 65.67 129.79 -32.87
N SER A 843 66.65 130.39 -33.57
CA SER A 843 67.55 129.68 -34.48
C SER A 843 68.39 128.60 -33.78
N GLN A 844 68.76 128.79 -32.51
CA GLN A 844 69.70 127.90 -31.81
C GLN A 844 68.99 126.80 -31.01
N ASP A 845 67.82 127.07 -30.44
CA ASP A 845 67.13 126.12 -29.55
C ASP A 845 66.34 125.03 -30.32
N LEU A 846 66.10 125.21 -31.62
CA LEU A 846 65.39 124.25 -32.48
C LEU A 846 66.16 122.93 -32.66
N GLN A 847 67.50 122.97 -32.73
CA GLN A 847 68.33 121.77 -32.86
C GLN A 847 68.42 120.95 -31.57
N LEU A 848 68.24 121.58 -30.40
CA LEU A 848 68.39 120.91 -29.10
C LEU A 848 67.14 120.11 -28.67
N ARG A 849 66.00 120.33 -29.32
CA ARG A 849 64.70 119.74 -28.92
C ARG A 849 64.40 118.43 -29.64
N SER A 850 64.77 118.28 -30.91
CA SER A 850 64.57 117.04 -31.68
C SER A 850 65.27 115.84 -31.02
N SER A 851 66.58 115.95 -30.74
CA SER A 851 67.36 114.87 -30.13
C SER A 851 66.89 114.46 -28.73
N LYS A 852 66.22 115.36 -27.99
CA LYS A 852 65.60 115.03 -26.69
C LYS A 852 64.28 114.26 -26.86
N GLN A 853 63.55 114.50 -27.94
CA GLN A 853 62.29 113.82 -28.21
C GLN A 853 62.49 112.38 -28.71
N GLU A 854 63.55 112.13 -29.50
CA GLU A 854 63.94 110.77 -29.92
C GLU A 854 64.37 109.88 -28.74
N LEU A 855 65.18 110.41 -27.81
CA LEU A 855 65.57 109.70 -26.59
C LEU A 855 64.36 109.30 -25.72
N ALA A 856 63.37 110.18 -25.58
CA ALA A 856 62.16 109.90 -24.80
C ALA A 856 61.29 108.79 -25.41
N MET A 857 61.26 108.66 -26.75
CA MET A 857 60.56 107.56 -27.43
C MET A 857 61.31 106.24 -27.22
N LEU A 858 62.63 106.21 -27.44
CA LEU A 858 63.47 105.03 -27.22
C LEU A 858 63.40 104.49 -25.78
N GLN A 859 63.31 105.35 -24.77
CA GLN A 859 63.11 104.92 -23.38
C GLN A 859 61.74 104.25 -23.16
N LYS A 860 60.67 104.80 -23.75
CA LYS A 860 59.31 104.24 -23.64
C LYS A 860 59.22 102.87 -24.31
N ASP A 861 59.83 102.72 -25.48
CA ASP A 861 59.81 101.47 -26.24
C ASP A 861 60.65 100.38 -25.53
N TYR A 862 61.78 100.75 -24.92
CA TYR A 862 62.55 99.86 -24.04
C TYR A 862 61.77 99.38 -22.81
N GLU A 863 60.98 100.26 -22.17
CA GLU A 863 60.11 99.86 -21.05
C GLU A 863 58.94 98.97 -21.47
N ALA A 864 58.42 99.13 -22.69
CA ALA A 864 57.40 98.25 -23.25
C ALA A 864 57.97 96.86 -23.54
N GLU A 865 59.12 96.78 -24.22
CA GLU A 865 59.80 95.53 -24.55
C GLU A 865 60.24 94.76 -23.30
N LYS A 866 60.68 95.46 -22.26
CA LYS A 866 60.95 94.86 -20.94
C LYS A 866 59.73 94.16 -20.36
N LYS A 867 58.54 94.78 -20.42
CA LYS A 867 57.28 94.20 -19.91
C LYS A 867 56.81 93.01 -20.75
N PHE A 868 57.00 93.05 -22.07
CA PHE A 868 56.74 91.89 -22.93
C PHE A 868 57.67 90.73 -22.60
N LYS A 869 58.96 90.98 -22.40
CA LYS A 869 59.94 89.97 -21.96
C LYS A 869 59.57 89.36 -20.61
N GLU A 870 59.21 90.18 -19.61
CA GLU A 870 58.80 89.70 -18.29
C GLU A 870 57.53 88.82 -18.38
N SER A 871 56.55 89.22 -19.20
CA SER A 871 55.33 88.44 -19.46
C SER A 871 55.64 87.09 -20.16
N ALA A 872 56.51 87.09 -21.16
CA ALA A 872 56.90 85.89 -21.90
C ALA A 872 57.73 84.91 -21.06
N VAL A 873 58.50 85.39 -20.08
CA VAL A 873 59.20 84.56 -19.08
C VAL A 873 58.20 83.93 -18.10
N GLN A 874 57.18 84.68 -17.67
CA GLN A 874 56.17 84.16 -16.75
C GLN A 874 55.28 83.08 -17.39
N GLU A 875 54.88 83.25 -18.65
CA GLU A 875 54.16 82.21 -19.40
C GLU A 875 55.05 81.00 -19.70
N ASN A 876 56.34 81.18 -20.02
CA ASN A 876 57.28 80.06 -20.14
C ASN A 876 57.37 79.25 -18.84
N LYS A 877 57.40 79.91 -17.69
CA LYS A 877 57.43 79.23 -16.39
C LYS A 877 56.15 78.43 -16.15
N ARG A 878 54.98 79.03 -16.40
CA ARG A 878 53.69 78.33 -16.31
C ARG A 878 53.67 77.10 -17.24
N LEU A 879 54.11 77.22 -18.49
CA LEU A 879 54.18 76.10 -19.43
C LEU A 879 55.16 75.00 -18.97
N GLN A 880 56.23 75.34 -18.24
CA GLN A 880 57.09 74.35 -17.59
C GLN A 880 56.41 73.64 -16.41
N ASP A 881 55.66 74.38 -15.58
CA ASP A 881 54.90 73.82 -14.46
C ASP A 881 53.76 72.90 -14.97
N ASP A 882 53.02 73.33 -16.00
CA ASP A 882 51.98 72.55 -16.70
C ASP A 882 52.58 71.25 -17.32
N LEU A 883 53.70 71.36 -18.04
CA LEU A 883 54.43 70.22 -18.61
C LEU A 883 54.93 69.25 -17.54
N ALA A 884 55.37 69.78 -16.38
CA ALA A 884 55.82 68.97 -15.25
C ALA A 884 54.66 68.23 -14.56
N SER A 885 53.45 68.80 -14.53
CA SER A 885 52.24 68.09 -14.09
C SER A 885 51.88 66.98 -15.06
N VAL A 886 51.69 67.27 -16.35
CA VAL A 886 51.34 66.27 -17.37
C VAL A 886 52.38 65.13 -17.43
N THR A 887 53.66 65.43 -17.20
CA THR A 887 54.73 64.43 -17.09
C THR A 887 54.61 63.54 -15.84
N ARG A 888 54.05 64.05 -14.74
CA ARG A 888 53.73 63.26 -13.53
C ARG A 888 52.51 62.39 -13.78
N ASP A 889 51.45 62.96 -14.32
CA ASP A 889 50.17 62.27 -14.59
C ASP A 889 50.38 61.12 -15.60
N CYS A 890 51.17 61.36 -16.66
CA CYS A 890 51.61 60.33 -17.60
C CYS A 890 52.52 59.25 -16.99
N ARG A 891 53.12 59.47 -15.81
CA ARG A 891 53.86 58.44 -15.05
C ARG A 891 52.95 57.68 -14.10
N GLU A 892 51.96 58.35 -13.50
CA GLU A 892 50.93 57.73 -12.65
C GLU A 892 50.12 56.71 -13.47
N ALA A 893 49.52 57.15 -14.59
CA ALA A 893 48.74 56.31 -15.49
C ALA A 893 49.54 55.12 -16.07
N ARG A 894 50.87 55.26 -16.23
CA ARG A 894 51.74 54.14 -16.63
C ARG A 894 51.93 53.10 -15.52
N LYS A 895 52.02 53.51 -14.25
CA LYS A 895 52.03 52.56 -13.12
C LYS A 895 50.70 51.83 -13.00
N GLU A 896 49.58 52.56 -13.16
CA GLU A 896 48.23 51.96 -13.11
C GLU A 896 48.03 50.96 -14.24
N LEU A 897 48.49 51.27 -15.46
CA LEU A 897 48.52 50.33 -16.58
C LEU A 897 49.42 49.11 -16.29
N GLU A 898 50.58 49.30 -15.64
CA GLU A 898 51.47 48.20 -15.25
C GLU A 898 50.85 47.31 -14.15
N ILE A 899 50.11 47.89 -13.21
CA ILE A 899 49.35 47.16 -12.18
C ILE A 899 48.20 46.37 -12.84
N SER A 900 47.43 47.02 -13.72
CA SER A 900 46.30 46.39 -14.44
C SER A 900 46.76 45.26 -15.37
N THR A 901 47.88 45.43 -16.08
CA THR A 901 48.44 44.37 -16.93
C THR A 901 48.94 43.18 -16.11
N ARG A 902 49.57 43.39 -14.94
CA ARG A 902 49.91 42.31 -14.01
C ARG A 902 48.67 41.59 -13.47
N GLN A 903 47.61 42.32 -13.10
CA GLN A 903 46.33 41.72 -12.70
C GLN A 903 45.73 40.85 -13.82
N VAL A 904 45.80 41.30 -15.08
CA VAL A 904 45.38 40.52 -16.25
C VAL A 904 46.27 39.29 -16.48
N GLU A 905 47.58 39.36 -16.22
CA GLU A 905 48.46 38.18 -16.25
C GLU A 905 48.15 37.17 -15.15
N ASP A 906 47.91 37.61 -13.91
CA ASP A 906 47.58 36.72 -12.82
C ASP A 906 46.18 36.10 -12.97
N LEU A 907 45.20 36.84 -13.50
CA LEU A 907 43.91 36.27 -13.91
C LEU A 907 44.06 35.26 -15.06
N LYS A 908 44.96 35.49 -16.02
CA LYS A 908 45.30 34.50 -17.06
C LYS A 908 45.96 33.25 -16.47
N ARG A 909 46.85 33.38 -15.48
CA ARG A 909 47.45 32.23 -14.76
C ARG A 909 46.40 31.44 -13.98
N GLN A 910 45.49 32.12 -13.28
CA GLN A 910 44.37 31.48 -12.59
C GLN A 910 43.45 30.75 -13.58
N LEU A 911 43.08 31.38 -14.69
CA LEU A 911 42.27 30.75 -15.75
C LEU A 911 42.98 29.54 -16.37
N GLN A 912 44.31 29.61 -16.59
CA GLN A 912 45.10 28.47 -17.05
C GLN A 912 45.09 27.32 -16.03
N HIS A 913 45.17 27.62 -14.73
CA HIS A 913 45.04 26.60 -13.68
C HIS A 913 43.63 25.99 -13.64
N TYR A 914 42.57 26.81 -13.76
CA TYR A 914 41.20 26.29 -13.83
C TYR A 914 40.98 25.42 -15.07
N VAL A 915 41.51 25.81 -16.24
CA VAL A 915 41.44 24.99 -17.47
C VAL A 915 42.24 23.69 -17.33
N ALA A 916 43.38 23.71 -16.64
CA ALA A 916 44.15 22.50 -16.34
C ALA A 916 43.41 21.57 -15.36
N GLU A 917 42.75 22.12 -14.34
CA GLU A 917 41.99 21.34 -13.35
C GLU A 917 40.69 20.77 -13.95
N VAL A 918 40.00 21.55 -14.79
CA VAL A 918 38.84 21.07 -15.57
C VAL A 918 39.27 19.89 -16.44
N LYS A 919 40.35 20.02 -17.23
CA LYS A 919 40.88 18.90 -18.01
C LYS A 919 41.24 17.68 -17.16
N ARG A 920 41.84 17.89 -15.98
CA ARG A 920 42.14 16.81 -15.03
C ARG A 920 40.88 16.08 -14.56
N THR A 921 39.77 16.79 -14.34
CA THR A 921 38.48 16.17 -14.01
C THR A 921 37.79 15.55 -15.22
N GLU A 922 37.89 16.13 -16.42
CA GLU A 922 37.41 15.55 -17.69
C GLU A 922 38.12 14.22 -18.01
N ASP A 923 39.45 14.17 -17.84
CA ASP A 923 40.26 12.96 -17.98
C ASP A 923 39.86 11.90 -16.94
N LEU A 924 39.66 12.29 -15.68
CA LEU A 924 39.26 11.38 -14.60
C LEU A 924 37.84 10.82 -14.82
N ILE A 925 36.90 11.66 -15.27
CA ILE A 925 35.54 11.25 -15.64
C ILE A 925 35.58 10.31 -16.85
N SER A 926 36.37 10.64 -17.87
CA SER A 926 36.54 9.82 -19.07
C SER A 926 37.13 8.44 -18.75
N HIS A 927 38.15 8.39 -17.87
CA HIS A 927 38.72 7.14 -17.40
C HIS A 927 37.70 6.33 -16.60
N LYS A 928 36.90 6.98 -15.74
CA LYS A 928 35.88 6.30 -14.95
C LYS A 928 34.70 5.80 -15.79
N MET A 929 34.32 6.53 -16.84
CA MET A 929 33.36 6.06 -17.85
C MET A 929 33.89 4.86 -18.62
N ALA A 930 35.18 4.82 -18.96
CA ALA A 930 35.81 3.67 -19.61
C ALA A 930 35.87 2.44 -18.69
N GLU A 931 36.22 2.60 -17.41
CA GLU A 931 36.13 1.52 -16.41
C GLU A 931 34.69 0.99 -16.29
N LEU A 932 33.70 1.87 -16.15
CA LEU A 932 32.29 1.47 -16.03
C LEU A 932 31.79 0.76 -17.30
N ALA A 933 32.16 1.23 -18.48
CA ALA A 933 31.84 0.55 -19.74
C ALA A 933 32.46 -0.86 -19.82
N SER A 934 33.71 -1.03 -19.34
CA SER A 934 34.36 -2.34 -19.25
C SER A 934 33.67 -3.27 -18.25
N GLN A 935 33.23 -2.74 -17.10
CA GLN A 935 32.46 -3.51 -16.10
C GLN A 935 31.08 -3.91 -16.64
N VAL A 936 30.37 -3.02 -17.34
CA VAL A 936 29.10 -3.34 -18.02
C VAL A 936 29.31 -4.43 -19.06
N ALA A 937 30.29 -4.32 -19.95
CA ALA A 937 30.59 -5.36 -20.94
C ALA A 937 30.94 -6.72 -20.31
N SER A 938 31.63 -6.73 -19.17
CA SER A 938 31.90 -7.95 -18.40
C SER A 938 30.62 -8.56 -17.80
N LEU A 939 29.70 -7.73 -17.28
CA LEU A 939 28.42 -8.19 -16.74
C LEU A 939 27.47 -8.67 -17.83
N GLU A 940 27.44 -8.00 -18.99
CA GLU A 940 26.72 -8.46 -20.19
C GLU A 940 27.24 -9.81 -20.69
N MET A 941 28.57 -10.02 -20.68
CA MET A 941 29.17 -11.30 -21.04
C MET A 941 28.80 -12.40 -20.04
N GLN A 942 28.80 -12.11 -18.73
CA GLN A 942 28.35 -13.04 -17.69
C GLN A 942 26.86 -13.37 -17.81
N LEU A 943 26.00 -12.38 -18.06
CA LEU A 943 24.56 -12.58 -18.32
C LEU A 943 24.33 -13.45 -19.57
N LYS A 944 25.06 -13.20 -20.65
CA LYS A 944 25.00 -14.00 -21.89
C LYS A 944 25.49 -15.44 -21.67
N GLN A 945 26.52 -15.63 -20.85
CA GLN A 945 26.98 -16.96 -20.44
C GLN A 945 25.95 -17.68 -19.55
N GLY A 946 25.32 -16.97 -18.61
CA GLY A 946 24.24 -17.49 -17.77
C GLY A 946 22.99 -17.88 -18.57
N SER A 947 22.56 -17.06 -19.53
CA SER A 947 21.50 -17.41 -20.49
C SER A 947 21.88 -18.69 -21.25
N SER A 948 23.10 -18.73 -21.81
CA SER A 948 23.60 -19.90 -22.55
C SER A 948 23.69 -21.18 -21.70
N GLN A 949 23.82 -21.07 -20.37
CA GLN A 949 23.73 -22.20 -19.44
C GLN A 949 22.25 -22.58 -19.18
N SER A 950 21.37 -21.60 -18.97
CA SER A 950 19.93 -21.83 -18.83
C SER A 950 19.34 -22.53 -20.06
N ASP A 951 19.74 -22.12 -21.27
CA ASP A 951 19.29 -22.72 -22.53
C ASP A 951 19.76 -24.18 -22.68
N ARG A 952 20.98 -24.50 -22.20
CA ARG A 952 21.49 -25.88 -22.13
C ARG A 952 20.70 -26.71 -21.13
N TYR A 953 20.53 -26.24 -19.90
CA TYR A 953 19.75 -26.97 -18.89
C TYR A 953 18.29 -27.15 -19.30
N MET A 954 17.67 -26.18 -19.99
CA MET A 954 16.34 -26.31 -20.58
C MET A 954 16.29 -27.37 -21.69
N THR A 955 17.35 -27.48 -22.48
CA THR A 955 17.50 -28.51 -23.53
C THR A 955 17.70 -29.90 -22.93
N GLU A 956 18.57 -30.04 -21.93
CA GLU A 956 18.81 -31.28 -21.19
C GLU A 956 17.55 -31.74 -20.44
N LEU A 957 16.84 -30.82 -19.78
CA LEU A 957 15.58 -31.09 -19.08
C LEU A 957 14.45 -31.48 -20.05
N LYS A 958 14.45 -30.93 -21.28
CA LYS A 958 13.57 -31.41 -22.35
C LYS A 958 13.96 -32.82 -22.81
N GLN A 959 15.24 -33.09 -23.07
CA GLN A 959 15.70 -34.44 -23.44
C GLN A 959 15.39 -35.48 -22.37
N LEU A 960 15.51 -35.14 -21.09
CA LEU A 960 15.11 -36.00 -19.97
C LEU A 960 13.60 -36.24 -19.92
N LYS A 961 12.76 -35.23 -20.21
CA LYS A 961 11.30 -35.43 -20.36
C LYS A 961 10.97 -36.33 -21.54
N ASP A 962 11.60 -36.11 -22.69
CA ASP A 962 11.42 -36.92 -23.90
C ASP A 962 11.89 -38.37 -23.69
N LEU A 963 12.92 -38.59 -22.84
CA LEU A 963 13.37 -39.92 -22.41
C LEU A 963 12.40 -40.57 -21.41
N CYS A 964 11.91 -39.83 -20.41
CA CYS A 964 10.90 -40.35 -19.48
C CYS A 964 9.62 -40.77 -20.21
N LEU A 965 9.17 -39.99 -21.20
CA LEU A 965 8.02 -40.36 -22.03
C LEU A 965 8.25 -41.67 -22.80
N LYS A 966 9.46 -41.89 -23.35
CA LYS A 966 9.84 -43.15 -24.01
C LYS A 966 9.86 -44.33 -23.04
N LEU A 967 10.45 -44.14 -21.85
CA LEU A 967 10.49 -45.16 -20.81
C LEU A 967 9.10 -45.50 -20.27
N ASP A 968 8.17 -44.53 -20.22
CA ASP A 968 6.76 -44.79 -19.88
C ASP A 968 6.01 -45.53 -21.01
N THR A 969 6.30 -45.23 -22.30
CA THR A 969 5.73 -46.03 -23.41
C THR A 969 6.30 -47.46 -23.45
N GLU A 970 7.61 -47.66 -23.32
CA GLU A 970 8.23 -48.99 -23.25
C GLU A 970 7.68 -49.79 -22.07
N LYS A 971 7.46 -49.14 -20.92
CA LYS A 971 6.84 -49.71 -19.72
C LYS A 971 5.37 -50.09 -19.93
N ASP A 972 4.60 -49.34 -20.70
CA ASP A 972 3.20 -49.67 -21.01
C ASP A 972 3.07 -50.75 -22.10
N GLU A 973 4.02 -50.79 -23.05
CA GLU A 973 4.19 -51.89 -24.01
C GLU A 973 4.57 -53.20 -23.29
N LEU A 974 5.58 -53.18 -22.41
CA LEU A 974 5.97 -54.33 -21.59
C LEU A 974 4.84 -54.80 -20.66
N LYS A 975 4.03 -53.89 -20.09
CA LYS A 975 2.78 -54.27 -19.38
C LYS A 975 1.76 -54.92 -20.32
N HIS A 976 1.71 -54.53 -21.60
CA HIS A 976 0.78 -55.13 -22.56
C HIS A 976 1.24 -56.53 -22.99
N GLU A 977 2.55 -56.72 -23.23
CA GLU A 977 3.13 -58.05 -23.41
C GLU A 977 2.90 -58.93 -22.19
N LEU A 978 3.17 -58.44 -20.97
CA LEU A 978 2.96 -59.19 -19.74
C LEU A 978 1.50 -59.65 -19.59
N ARG A 979 0.52 -58.76 -19.84
CA ARG A 979 -0.90 -59.12 -19.86
C ARG A 979 -1.23 -60.17 -20.92
N SER A 980 -0.68 -60.05 -22.13
CA SER A 980 -0.85 -61.07 -23.17
C SER A 980 -0.21 -62.42 -22.78
N LYS A 981 0.89 -62.41 -22.04
CA LYS A 981 1.53 -63.61 -21.51
C LYS A 981 0.75 -64.23 -20.34
N ASP A 982 0.14 -63.43 -19.47
CA ASP A 982 -0.77 -63.91 -18.43
C ASP A 982 -2.08 -64.47 -19.02
N GLU A 983 -2.59 -63.91 -20.12
CA GLU A 983 -3.71 -64.45 -20.89
C GLU A 983 -3.34 -65.79 -21.58
N GLN A 984 -2.18 -65.87 -22.22
CA GLN A 984 -1.65 -67.11 -22.79
C GLN A 984 -1.44 -68.18 -21.71
N LYS A 985 -0.87 -67.82 -20.56
CA LYS A 985 -0.71 -68.69 -19.38
C LYS A 985 -2.06 -69.15 -18.85
N SER A 986 -3.05 -68.26 -18.73
CA SER A 986 -4.42 -68.61 -18.32
C SER A 986 -5.11 -69.56 -19.30
N SER A 987 -4.78 -69.50 -20.60
CA SER A 987 -5.26 -70.46 -21.60
C SER A 987 -4.58 -71.83 -21.42
N LEU A 988 -3.26 -71.85 -21.27
CA LEU A 988 -2.48 -73.08 -21.05
C LEU A 988 -2.82 -73.77 -19.71
N GLU A 989 -3.20 -73.00 -18.68
CA GLU A 989 -3.69 -73.53 -17.40
C GLU A 989 -5.08 -74.18 -17.52
N ARG A 990 -5.96 -73.65 -18.38
CA ARG A 990 -7.24 -74.31 -18.72
C ARG A 990 -7.00 -75.58 -19.53
N GLU A 991 -6.16 -75.53 -20.56
CA GLU A 991 -5.79 -76.69 -21.37
C GLU A 991 -5.15 -77.79 -20.50
N ASN A 992 -4.26 -77.45 -19.57
CA ASN A 992 -3.72 -78.40 -18.58
C ASN A 992 -4.80 -78.98 -17.65
N LYS A 993 -5.81 -78.19 -17.26
CA LYS A 993 -6.92 -78.66 -16.44
C LYS A 993 -7.83 -79.63 -17.22
N ASP A 994 -8.09 -79.34 -18.49
CA ASP A 994 -8.92 -80.17 -19.35
C ASP A 994 -8.19 -81.46 -19.76
N LEU A 995 -6.87 -81.40 -20.00
CA LEU A 995 -6.00 -82.57 -20.17
C LEU A 995 -5.93 -83.44 -18.91
N ARG A 996 -5.90 -82.86 -17.70
CA ARG A 996 -6.02 -83.63 -16.45
C ARG A 996 -7.39 -84.28 -16.32
N SER A 997 -8.47 -83.55 -16.63
CA SER A 997 -9.84 -84.09 -16.66
C SER A 997 -10.03 -85.21 -17.71
N ALA A 998 -9.24 -85.22 -18.78
CA ALA A 998 -9.15 -86.35 -19.70
C ALA A 998 -8.35 -87.52 -19.08
N LEU A 999 -7.18 -87.25 -18.50
CA LEU A 999 -6.35 -88.27 -17.85
C LEU A 999 -7.08 -88.98 -16.69
N ASP A 1000 -7.86 -88.26 -15.88
CA ASP A 1000 -8.67 -88.84 -14.79
C ASP A 1000 -9.78 -89.76 -15.34
N LYS A 1001 -10.34 -89.46 -16.53
CA LYS A 1001 -11.29 -90.33 -17.24
C LYS A 1001 -10.61 -91.56 -17.83
N ASP A 1002 -9.43 -91.40 -18.40
CA ASP A 1002 -8.65 -92.51 -18.93
C ASP A 1002 -8.16 -93.44 -17.80
N GLN A 1003 -7.84 -92.89 -16.62
CA GLN A 1003 -7.57 -93.67 -15.40
C GLN A 1003 -8.81 -94.43 -14.92
N SER A 1004 -9.97 -93.80 -14.77
CA SER A 1004 -11.21 -94.51 -14.40
C SER A 1004 -11.68 -95.53 -15.45
N SER A 1005 -11.29 -95.34 -16.71
CA SER A 1005 -11.48 -96.33 -17.79
C SER A 1005 -10.50 -97.50 -17.66
N LEU A 1006 -9.25 -97.22 -17.31
CA LEU A 1006 -8.23 -98.24 -16.99
C LEU A 1006 -8.62 -99.07 -15.76
N ASP A 1007 -9.12 -98.46 -14.68
CA ASP A 1007 -9.67 -99.16 -13.51
C ASP A 1007 -10.81 -100.12 -13.93
N GLY A 1008 -11.68 -99.68 -14.85
CA GLY A 1008 -12.73 -100.52 -15.43
C GLY A 1008 -12.19 -101.71 -16.23
N VAL A 1009 -11.15 -101.50 -17.03
CA VAL A 1009 -10.48 -102.56 -17.80
C VAL A 1009 -9.68 -103.50 -16.89
N GLU A 1010 -9.00 -103.00 -15.86
CA GLU A 1010 -8.29 -103.82 -14.88
C GLU A 1010 -9.27 -104.66 -14.04
N LYS A 1011 -10.43 -104.10 -13.69
CA LYS A 1011 -11.50 -104.89 -13.07
C LYS A 1011 -11.96 -106.03 -13.99
N LEU A 1012 -12.31 -105.74 -15.24
CA LEU A 1012 -12.69 -106.78 -16.22
C LEU A 1012 -11.59 -107.82 -16.45
N LEU A 1013 -10.31 -107.41 -16.42
CA LEU A 1013 -9.17 -108.32 -16.51
C LEU A 1013 -9.04 -109.21 -15.27
N ASN A 1014 -9.36 -108.70 -14.08
CA ASN A 1014 -9.36 -109.48 -12.84
C ASN A 1014 -10.59 -110.41 -12.75
N ASP A 1015 -11.75 -109.98 -13.22
CA ASP A 1015 -12.95 -110.83 -13.37
C ASP A 1015 -12.64 -111.99 -14.35
N ALA A 1016 -12.06 -111.72 -15.52
CA ALA A 1016 -11.63 -112.76 -16.48
C ALA A 1016 -10.51 -113.68 -15.95
N ARG A 1017 -9.61 -113.17 -15.10
CA ARG A 1017 -8.62 -114.01 -14.39
C ARG A 1017 -9.30 -114.95 -13.39
N GLN A 1018 -10.34 -114.48 -12.71
CA GLN A 1018 -11.13 -115.29 -11.78
C GLN A 1018 -11.90 -116.39 -12.52
N GLU A 1019 -12.55 -116.09 -13.65
CA GLU A 1019 -13.18 -117.10 -14.52
C GLU A 1019 -12.18 -118.18 -14.97
N VAL A 1020 -10.96 -117.80 -15.35
CA VAL A 1020 -9.89 -118.75 -15.73
C VAL A 1020 -9.44 -119.62 -14.54
N ILE A 1021 -9.45 -119.09 -13.31
CA ILE A 1021 -9.17 -119.87 -12.09
C ILE A 1021 -10.31 -120.85 -11.81
N GLU A 1022 -11.56 -120.43 -11.93
CA GLU A 1022 -12.74 -121.29 -11.73
C GLU A 1022 -12.83 -122.40 -12.79
N HIS A 1023 -12.59 -122.09 -14.07
CA HIS A 1023 -12.45 -123.09 -15.12
C HIS A 1023 -11.29 -124.07 -14.86
N ARG A 1024 -10.17 -123.61 -14.27
CA ARG A 1024 -9.05 -124.47 -13.89
C ARG A 1024 -9.40 -125.42 -12.75
N LEU A 1025 -10.13 -124.94 -11.74
CA LEU A 1025 -10.63 -125.76 -10.64
C LEU A 1025 -11.65 -126.80 -11.14
N LEU A 1026 -12.63 -126.38 -11.95
CA LEU A 1026 -13.62 -127.29 -12.56
C LEU A 1026 -12.96 -128.37 -13.43
N ASN A 1027 -11.89 -128.04 -14.16
CA ASN A 1027 -11.12 -129.00 -14.94
C ASN A 1027 -10.34 -129.98 -14.04
N GLN A 1028 -9.84 -129.52 -12.89
CA GLN A 1028 -9.20 -130.38 -11.88
C GLN A 1028 -10.21 -131.32 -11.19
N ASP A 1029 -11.44 -130.87 -10.95
CA ASP A 1029 -12.54 -131.72 -10.45
C ASP A 1029 -12.95 -132.77 -11.49
N LEU A 1030 -13.14 -132.37 -12.76
CA LEU A 1030 -13.43 -133.29 -13.86
C LEU A 1030 -12.30 -134.32 -14.08
N GLN A 1031 -11.02 -133.92 -13.94
CA GLN A 1031 -9.90 -134.87 -13.97
C GLN A 1031 -9.94 -135.84 -12.78
N SER A 1032 -10.30 -135.35 -11.59
CA SER A 1032 -10.48 -136.19 -10.40
C SER A 1032 -11.65 -137.18 -10.55
N GLU A 1033 -12.72 -136.78 -11.25
CA GLU A 1033 -13.85 -137.63 -11.58
C GLU A 1033 -13.51 -138.66 -12.67
N ILE A 1034 -12.73 -138.27 -13.70
CA ILE A 1034 -12.16 -139.21 -14.68
C ILE A 1034 -11.25 -140.25 -14.01
N ILE A 1035 -10.48 -139.88 -12.97
CA ILE A 1035 -9.68 -140.83 -12.18
C ILE A 1035 -10.57 -141.80 -11.41
N LYS A 1036 -11.66 -141.33 -10.77
CA LYS A 1036 -12.65 -142.21 -10.11
C LYS A 1036 -13.30 -143.18 -11.11
N MET A 1037 -13.74 -142.68 -12.27
CA MET A 1037 -14.32 -143.50 -13.35
C MET A 1037 -13.34 -144.55 -13.87
N ARG A 1038 -12.06 -144.19 -14.06
CA ARG A 1038 -11.01 -145.16 -14.42
C ARG A 1038 -10.81 -146.22 -13.33
N SER A 1039 -10.84 -145.84 -12.06
CA SER A 1039 -10.77 -146.79 -10.94
C SER A 1039 -11.96 -147.76 -10.92
N GLN A 1040 -13.17 -147.28 -11.20
CA GLN A 1040 -14.36 -148.13 -11.32
C GLN A 1040 -14.32 -149.05 -12.54
N ILE A 1041 -13.78 -148.58 -13.68
CA ILE A 1041 -13.54 -149.43 -14.86
C ILE A 1041 -12.54 -150.54 -14.54
N GLN A 1042 -11.44 -150.24 -13.85
CA GLN A 1042 -10.48 -151.26 -13.41
C GLN A 1042 -11.15 -152.27 -12.45
N GLU A 1043 -11.88 -151.79 -11.44
CA GLU A 1043 -12.58 -152.65 -10.48
C GLU A 1043 -13.65 -153.55 -11.15
N LEU A 1044 -14.27 -153.08 -12.25
CA LEU A 1044 -15.17 -153.87 -13.09
C LEU A 1044 -14.43 -154.85 -14.01
N GLN A 1045 -13.22 -154.51 -14.49
CA GLN A 1045 -12.36 -155.42 -15.24
C GLN A 1045 -11.82 -156.55 -14.36
N ASP A 1046 -11.44 -156.25 -13.12
CA ASP A 1046 -10.99 -157.25 -12.14
C ASP A 1046 -12.15 -158.20 -11.72
N LYS A 1047 -13.37 -157.67 -11.62
CA LYS A 1047 -14.60 -158.47 -11.44
C LYS A 1047 -14.95 -159.29 -12.69
N LEU A 1048 -14.68 -158.79 -13.89
CA LEU A 1048 -14.87 -159.54 -15.13
C LEU A 1048 -13.84 -160.68 -15.24
N ALA A 1049 -12.59 -160.45 -14.86
CA ALA A 1049 -11.54 -161.48 -14.82
C ALA A 1049 -11.89 -162.61 -13.82
N THR A 1050 -12.23 -162.25 -12.57
CA THR A 1050 -12.61 -163.23 -11.54
C THR A 1050 -13.94 -163.95 -11.81
N THR A 1051 -14.87 -163.34 -12.55
CA THR A 1051 -16.06 -164.07 -13.06
C THR A 1051 -15.75 -164.94 -14.29
N GLY A 1052 -14.73 -164.61 -15.08
CA GLY A 1052 -14.14 -165.49 -16.09
C GLY A 1052 -13.50 -166.73 -15.48
N GLU A 1053 -12.65 -166.57 -14.48
CA GLU A 1053 -12.05 -167.69 -13.72
C GLU A 1053 -13.12 -168.60 -13.10
N GLN A 1054 -14.21 -168.02 -12.57
CA GLN A 1054 -15.37 -168.80 -12.09
C GLN A 1054 -16.09 -169.52 -13.24
N LEU A 1055 -16.27 -168.88 -14.41
CA LEU A 1055 -16.90 -169.49 -15.57
C LEU A 1055 -16.09 -170.70 -16.08
N ASP A 1056 -14.77 -170.60 -16.15
CA ASP A 1056 -13.89 -171.70 -16.54
C ASP A 1056 -13.95 -172.86 -15.54
N LEU A 1057 -13.98 -172.54 -14.23
CA LEU A 1057 -14.16 -173.55 -13.17
C LEU A 1057 -15.57 -174.18 -13.19
N TYR A 1058 -16.59 -173.49 -13.70
CA TYR A 1058 -17.91 -174.08 -14.01
C TYR A 1058 -17.90 -174.92 -15.30
N GLN A 1059 -17.10 -174.57 -16.31
CA GLN A 1059 -16.92 -175.39 -17.52
C GLN A 1059 -16.18 -176.70 -17.20
N GLU A 1060 -15.14 -176.65 -16.37
CA GLU A 1060 -14.42 -177.84 -15.89
C GLU A 1060 -15.37 -178.78 -15.11
N LYS A 1061 -16.14 -178.24 -14.15
CA LYS A 1061 -17.19 -179.02 -13.45
C LYS A 1061 -18.28 -179.54 -14.39
N ALA A 1062 -18.68 -178.79 -15.42
CA ALA A 1062 -19.64 -179.26 -16.42
C ALA A 1062 -19.07 -180.43 -17.26
N PHE A 1063 -17.76 -180.44 -17.52
CA PHE A 1063 -17.06 -181.56 -18.16
C PHE A 1063 -17.02 -182.79 -17.23
N GLU A 1064 -16.73 -182.63 -15.93
CA GLU A 1064 -16.84 -183.69 -14.93
C GLU A 1064 -18.27 -184.25 -14.82
N TYR A 1065 -19.29 -183.40 -14.71
CA TYR A 1065 -20.69 -183.84 -14.66
C TYR A 1065 -21.18 -184.46 -15.97
N SER A 1066 -20.54 -184.15 -17.11
CA SER A 1066 -20.77 -184.82 -18.40
C SER A 1066 -20.16 -186.23 -18.43
N GLN A 1067 -18.97 -186.43 -17.86
CA GLN A 1067 -18.39 -187.75 -17.59
C GLN A 1067 -19.29 -188.57 -16.65
N GLN A 1068 -19.71 -187.99 -15.52
CA GLN A 1068 -20.61 -188.65 -14.57
C GLN A 1068 -21.97 -188.99 -15.20
N ASN A 1069 -22.52 -188.13 -16.08
CA ASN A 1069 -23.74 -188.43 -16.85
C ASN A 1069 -23.57 -189.63 -17.79
N LYS A 1070 -22.41 -189.80 -18.44
CA LYS A 1070 -22.13 -191.00 -19.25
C LYS A 1070 -22.06 -192.26 -18.39
N GLN A 1071 -21.63 -192.16 -17.14
CA GLN A 1071 -21.55 -193.27 -16.21
C GLN A 1071 -22.92 -193.64 -15.63
N LEU A 1072 -23.65 -192.68 -15.05
CA LEU A 1072 -25.01 -192.85 -14.55
C LEU A 1072 -26.00 -193.31 -15.64
N ARG A 1073 -25.80 -192.94 -16.92
CA ARG A 1073 -26.62 -193.47 -18.03
C ARG A 1073 -26.38 -194.96 -18.32
N ARG A 1074 -25.27 -195.56 -17.87
CA ARG A 1074 -25.05 -197.02 -17.88
C ARG A 1074 -25.77 -197.68 -16.71
N GLU A 1075 -25.76 -197.07 -15.54
CA GLU A 1075 -26.45 -197.56 -14.34
C GLU A 1075 -27.98 -197.51 -14.53
N VAL A 1076 -28.51 -196.42 -15.09
CA VAL A 1076 -29.93 -196.30 -15.50
C VAL A 1076 -30.31 -197.30 -16.59
N ALA A 1077 -29.36 -197.82 -17.38
CA ALA A 1077 -29.63 -198.95 -18.29
C ALA A 1077 -29.72 -200.28 -17.52
N ASN A 1078 -28.81 -200.52 -16.58
CA ASN A 1078 -28.77 -201.74 -15.76
C ASN A 1078 -30.01 -201.86 -14.84
N GLU A 1079 -30.42 -200.79 -14.15
CA GLU A 1079 -31.65 -200.82 -13.35
C GLU A 1079 -32.92 -200.87 -14.21
N ARG A 1080 -32.86 -200.38 -15.46
CA ARG A 1080 -33.92 -200.62 -16.46
C ARG A 1080 -33.96 -202.06 -16.99
N PHE A 1081 -32.95 -202.88 -16.70
CA PHE A 1081 -33.04 -204.34 -16.83
C PHE A 1081 -33.53 -205.02 -15.54
N ALA A 1082 -33.29 -204.44 -14.34
CA ALA A 1082 -33.90 -204.91 -13.09
C ALA A 1082 -35.45 -204.81 -13.13
N ARG A 1083 -35.97 -203.69 -13.63
CA ARG A 1083 -36.86 -203.77 -14.81
C ARG A 1083 -38.05 -204.74 -14.70
N ALA A 1084 -37.87 -205.85 -15.41
CA ALA A 1084 -38.87 -206.86 -15.77
C ALA A 1084 -39.26 -207.93 -14.72
N ARG A 1085 -38.53 -208.09 -13.60
CA ARG A 1085 -38.51 -209.41 -12.90
C ARG A 1085 -39.39 -209.56 -11.67
N ASP A 1086 -39.39 -208.59 -10.76
CA ASP A 1086 -39.87 -208.86 -9.39
C ASP A 1086 -41.40 -208.72 -9.21
N ASP A 1087 -42.09 -208.10 -10.17
CA ASP A 1087 -43.57 -208.03 -10.19
C ASP A 1087 -44.24 -209.39 -10.54
N ASP A 1088 -43.51 -210.34 -11.15
CA ASP A 1088 -44.10 -211.57 -11.75
C ASP A 1088 -43.83 -212.86 -10.94
N ALA A 1089 -43.02 -212.81 -9.88
CA ALA A 1089 -42.45 -214.01 -9.25
C ALA A 1089 -43.32 -214.72 -8.18
N LYS A 1090 -44.44 -214.13 -7.75
CA LYS A 1090 -45.39 -214.73 -6.77
C LYS A 1090 -46.83 -214.28 -7.09
N ARG A 1091 -47.63 -215.05 -7.86
CA ARG A 1091 -48.28 -216.28 -7.33
C ARG A 1091 -48.70 -217.29 -8.41
N TYR A 1092 -47.73 -217.90 -9.08
CA TYR A 1092 -47.78 -219.28 -9.58
C TYR A 1092 -46.42 -219.96 -9.28
N PRO A 1093 -46.26 -221.29 -9.41
CA PRO A 1093 -45.20 -222.02 -8.68
C PRO A 1093 -43.84 -222.06 -9.39
N SER A 1094 -42.73 -222.36 -8.71
CA SER A 1094 -42.36 -222.13 -7.29
C SER A 1094 -40.94 -222.68 -7.06
N LEU A 1095 -39.98 -221.81 -6.73
CA LEU A 1095 -38.67 -222.14 -6.14
C LEU A 1095 -38.09 -220.89 -5.49
#